data_AF-A0A6P7H725-F1
#
_entry.id   AF-A0A6P7H725-F1
#
_cell.length_a   1.000
_cell.length_b   1.000
_cell.length_c   1.000
_cell.angle_alpha   90.00
_cell.angle_beta   90.00
_cell.angle_gamma   90.00
#
_symmetry.space_group_name_H-M   'P 1'
#
loop_
_entity.id
_entity.type
_entity.pdbx_description
1 polymer ?
#
loop_
_entity_poly.entity_id
_entity_poly.type
_entity_poly.pdbx_seq_one_letter_code
_entity_poly.pdbx_strand_id
1 'polypeptide(L)'
;MELKEDIPLVALAPDASLPEKQPPGSIDISGSPVFKCLDELLSLGKISQAKGAKLKAKYKLLHNTLRSAQDSEIQLLGEAKRCRAELERLQAEVESTEEQSTAEEPGSEVNELRQQLLQAYNELKAAEERDYKTRHQLKCLWEEKQYLERENENQTKPAELESNTKAMQDKHEDLRKEVAQRQQEVRGLIEDIETHEAEILKERKALEDTKEIIELKKAEKVHLISIPDQISKETERKRSKRDAATKKIEALNMEIVEVEQEVKKVDEHNHSLRMKTEEVMQEVDSVRNQVEASQKEYRQLQKKQEVGREEEAEFMGYRGILEMKLQNIMCDRKYLYESQCVQLREKNRQTQALKRKEHSLTTATEQLEQTRSIYDQLRAQLDAVPNREAITEQRMELQKEVDALKVSFEKQLSAAEEQSQKKQQYGVIQELLSVSNRLREELHNLRCLTQIKAEERGQKHRELLRAEQLHQRMQQELREKDLIIMDHNKLNAMLQRRLFQYSKLCDMIMAEKNKYVNLKQTSSQTIAELREQINVLQNEMEIQRSVAIIKDRSLTKAHIKISNSSKQRDKLRNDISKVVWKQCQISQEYGDNKLELMKLTNMMNNQEETLLEINKNQETAIERRNSLGIQLLEHEEVLFNYYEKVNVQEAAISKRNMAMENAEKDMRELQLDINEERRQIALKRKEVLHRRRLEEEVTMLQIELSESIDRTLESVNRTVDFKLLPGKDPSDAELVKKIEQLEENLAERERQLLEKELLVDQVTRLSKPLSEQAENCQQDRLSLAKKLNELRSNITSANHRLMAVAAELSMKQAAALSQQQEIKERELQVDRCQRRLEQGLPPCPEMEEEWKKMLQDKKRRQRDKEEKERLAQEEKWNLLPNGVYTTAEPRPDAYIPENDLIPVPRPNGAQAPFKPFQPGANMRHFRKPTNKPLEL
;
A
#
# COMPACT_ATOMS: atom_id res chain seq x y z
N MET A 1 46.12 -3.46 -21.56
CA MET A 1 46.01 -4.51 -20.52
C MET A 1 45.23 -5.66 -21.13
N GLU A 2 45.64 -6.90 -20.86
CA GLU A 2 44.96 -8.08 -21.39
C GLU A 2 43.74 -8.41 -20.53
N LEU A 3 42.60 -8.68 -21.16
CA LEU A 3 41.46 -9.36 -20.54
C LEU A 3 41.06 -10.49 -21.47
N LYS A 4 40.82 -11.67 -20.90
CA LYS A 4 40.55 -12.90 -21.63
C LYS A 4 39.07 -12.98 -22.01
N GLU A 5 38.80 -13.48 -23.20
CA GLU A 5 37.47 -13.95 -23.57
C GLU A 5 37.31 -15.40 -23.13
N ASP A 6 36.35 -15.68 -22.25
CA ASP A 6 35.99 -17.05 -21.87
C ASP A 6 35.09 -17.66 -22.96
N ILE A 7 35.69 -18.52 -23.79
CA ILE A 7 34.97 -19.29 -24.82
C ILE A 7 34.25 -20.47 -24.14
N PRO A 8 32.91 -20.58 -24.24
CA PRO A 8 32.20 -21.76 -23.74
C PRO A 8 32.49 -22.97 -24.63
N LEU A 9 33.18 -23.97 -24.06
CA LEU A 9 33.46 -25.25 -24.72
C LEU A 9 32.16 -26.06 -24.92
N VAL A 10 31.59 -25.97 -26.12
CA VAL A 10 30.52 -26.89 -26.57
C VAL A 10 31.14 -28.26 -26.84
N ALA A 11 30.70 -29.27 -26.09
CA ALA A 11 31.14 -30.65 -26.29
C ALA A 11 30.47 -31.26 -27.54
N LEU A 12 31.21 -31.33 -28.65
CA LEU A 12 30.84 -32.17 -29.79
C LEU A 12 30.94 -33.66 -29.38
N ALA A 13 29.91 -34.44 -29.72
CA ALA A 13 29.95 -35.88 -29.60
C ALA A 13 30.88 -36.49 -30.68
N PRO A 14 31.63 -37.56 -30.38
CA PRO A 14 32.53 -38.16 -31.36
C PRO A 14 31.76 -38.97 -32.42
N ASP A 15 32.10 -38.76 -33.70
CA ASP A 15 31.56 -39.52 -34.83
C ASP A 15 32.00 -41.00 -34.81
N ALA A 16 31.10 -41.87 -35.26
CA ALA A 16 31.23 -43.32 -35.12
C ALA A 16 31.84 -44.00 -36.36
N SER A 17 33.16 -43.95 -36.52
CA SER A 17 33.85 -44.62 -37.65
C SER A 17 35.28 -45.14 -37.39
N LEU A 18 35.52 -45.75 -36.22
CA LEU A 18 36.76 -46.51 -35.97
C LEU A 18 36.48 -47.97 -35.57
N PRO A 19 37.10 -48.97 -36.24
CA PRO A 19 36.99 -50.38 -35.86
C PRO A 19 37.96 -50.71 -34.72
N GLU A 20 37.50 -50.60 -33.47
CA GLU A 20 38.31 -51.02 -32.33
C GLU A 20 38.60 -52.53 -32.36
N LYS A 21 39.90 -52.85 -32.33
CA LYS A 21 40.39 -54.24 -32.28
C LYS A 21 40.08 -54.83 -30.92
N GLN A 22 39.55 -56.06 -30.89
CA GLN A 22 39.37 -56.85 -29.67
C GLN A 22 40.70 -56.94 -28.89
N PRO A 23 40.74 -56.53 -27.61
CA PRO A 23 41.81 -56.90 -26.70
C PRO A 23 41.75 -58.42 -26.41
N PRO A 24 42.88 -59.12 -26.28
CA PRO A 24 42.89 -60.56 -26.03
C PRO A 24 42.39 -60.91 -24.62
N GLY A 25 41.81 -62.11 -24.50
CA GLY A 25 41.18 -62.57 -23.25
C GLY A 25 42.15 -62.77 -22.08
N SER A 26 41.62 -62.57 -20.86
CA SER A 26 42.14 -63.10 -19.60
C SER A 26 43.65 -62.97 -19.34
N ILE A 27 44.15 -61.75 -19.15
CA ILE A 27 45.41 -61.54 -18.42
C ILE A 27 45.18 -61.88 -16.94
N ASP A 28 45.93 -62.84 -16.40
CA ASP A 28 45.89 -63.17 -14.96
C ASP A 28 46.55 -62.07 -14.12
N ILE A 29 45.86 -61.68 -13.06
CA ILE A 29 46.19 -60.56 -12.17
C ILE A 29 47.50 -60.82 -11.41
N SER A 30 47.90 -62.09 -11.27
CA SER A 30 49.17 -62.50 -10.67
C SER A 30 50.40 -61.91 -11.38
N GLY A 31 50.32 -61.69 -12.70
CA GLY A 31 51.43 -61.22 -13.53
C GLY A 31 51.67 -59.69 -13.51
N SER A 32 50.77 -58.91 -12.91
CA SER A 32 50.82 -57.43 -12.92
C SER A 32 52.14 -56.89 -12.35
N PRO A 33 52.76 -55.86 -12.96
CA PRO A 33 53.97 -55.23 -12.42
C PRO A 33 53.76 -54.70 -10.99
N VAL A 34 52.54 -54.29 -10.62
CA VAL A 34 52.23 -53.86 -9.24
C VAL A 34 52.31 -55.03 -8.26
N PHE A 35 51.95 -56.25 -8.68
CA PHE A 35 52.13 -57.45 -7.86
C PHE A 35 53.62 -57.78 -7.70
N LYS A 36 54.42 -57.67 -8.76
CA LYS A 36 55.88 -57.90 -8.74
C LYS A 36 56.60 -56.91 -7.82
N CYS A 37 56.34 -55.62 -7.93
CA CYS A 37 56.93 -54.62 -7.03
C CYS A 37 56.48 -54.78 -5.57
N LEU A 38 55.26 -55.30 -5.32
CA LEU A 38 54.83 -55.65 -3.96
C LEU A 38 55.53 -56.90 -3.42
N ASP A 39 55.96 -57.84 -4.26
CA ASP A 39 56.81 -58.98 -3.86
C ASP A 39 58.28 -58.57 -3.67
N GLU A 40 58.81 -57.67 -4.50
CA GLU A 40 60.14 -57.07 -4.32
C GLU A 40 60.24 -56.28 -3.00
N LEU A 41 59.19 -55.52 -2.65
CA LEU A 41 59.13 -54.82 -1.36
C LEU A 41 58.96 -55.77 -0.16
N LEU A 42 58.40 -56.96 -0.36
CA LEU A 42 58.35 -58.03 0.64
C LEU A 42 59.70 -58.73 0.80
N SER A 43 60.39 -59.08 -0.30
CA SER A 43 61.69 -59.75 -0.27
C SER A 43 62.82 -58.84 0.24
N LEU A 44 62.73 -57.54 -0.03
CA LEU A 44 63.59 -56.50 0.58
C LEU A 44 63.21 -56.17 2.04
N GLY A 45 62.23 -56.84 2.64
CA GLY A 45 61.82 -56.66 4.04
C GLY A 45 61.17 -55.32 4.38
N LYS A 46 60.93 -54.44 3.40
CA LYS A 46 60.45 -53.07 3.61
C LYS A 46 58.96 -52.98 4.00
N ILE A 47 58.20 -54.04 3.79
CA ILE A 47 56.81 -54.18 4.26
C ILE A 47 56.59 -55.55 4.92
N SER A 48 55.81 -55.59 6.00
CA SER A 48 55.47 -56.85 6.66
C SER A 48 54.51 -57.69 5.81
N GLN A 49 54.58 -59.02 5.94
CA GLN A 49 53.78 -59.96 5.15
C GLN A 49 52.27 -59.68 5.21
N ALA A 50 51.75 -59.31 6.40
CA ALA A 50 50.35 -58.90 6.57
C ALA A 50 50.00 -57.56 5.88
N LYS A 51 50.95 -56.62 5.75
CA LYS A 51 50.76 -55.35 5.04
C LYS A 51 50.80 -55.56 3.52
N GLY A 52 51.73 -56.38 3.03
CA GLY A 52 51.79 -56.80 1.63
C GLY A 52 50.54 -57.55 1.18
N ALA A 53 50.07 -58.51 1.98
CA ALA A 53 48.81 -59.24 1.71
C ALA A 53 47.60 -58.29 1.63
N LYS A 54 47.47 -57.33 2.56
CA LYS A 54 46.39 -56.31 2.53
C LYS A 54 46.47 -55.40 1.29
N LEU A 55 47.66 -55.00 0.84
CA LEU A 55 47.83 -54.20 -0.37
C LEU A 55 47.49 -55.00 -1.64
N LYS A 56 47.94 -56.24 -1.74
CA LYS A 56 47.59 -57.18 -2.83
C LYS A 56 46.08 -57.45 -2.89
N ALA A 57 45.42 -57.58 -1.74
CA ALA A 57 43.96 -57.72 -1.67
C ALA A 57 43.24 -56.45 -2.12
N LYS A 58 43.69 -55.26 -1.71
CA LYS A 58 43.13 -53.98 -2.17
C LYS A 58 43.30 -53.76 -3.68
N TYR A 59 44.46 -54.11 -4.25
CA TYR A 59 44.66 -54.00 -5.70
C TYR A 59 43.79 -54.99 -6.48
N LYS A 60 43.62 -56.24 -6.01
CA LYS A 60 42.66 -57.19 -6.59
C LYS A 60 41.22 -56.68 -6.52
N LEU A 61 40.81 -56.06 -5.42
CA LEU A 61 39.50 -55.43 -5.30
C LEU A 61 39.32 -54.29 -6.32
N LEU A 62 40.31 -53.39 -6.41
CA LEU A 62 40.29 -52.25 -7.34
C LEU A 62 40.23 -52.71 -8.81
N HIS A 63 41.04 -53.70 -9.18
CA HIS A 63 41.05 -54.30 -10.52
C HIS A 63 39.70 -54.96 -10.85
N ASN A 64 39.09 -55.66 -9.90
CA ASN A 64 37.79 -56.28 -10.09
C ASN A 64 36.68 -55.22 -10.23
N THR A 65 36.72 -54.13 -9.44
CA THR A 65 35.74 -53.02 -9.60
C THR A 65 35.92 -52.26 -10.91
N LEU A 66 37.15 -52.10 -11.40
CA LEU A 66 37.42 -51.50 -12.71
C LEU A 66 36.89 -52.41 -13.83
N ARG A 67 37.13 -53.72 -13.74
CA ARG A 67 36.57 -54.70 -14.69
C ARG A 67 35.04 -54.67 -14.69
N SER A 68 34.38 -54.72 -13.53
CA SER A 68 32.91 -54.64 -13.49
C SER A 68 32.36 -53.31 -14.01
N ALA A 69 33.10 -52.21 -13.87
CA ALA A 69 32.74 -50.94 -14.49
C ALA A 69 32.83 -51.03 -16.02
N GLN A 70 33.93 -51.55 -16.57
CA GLN A 70 34.10 -51.78 -18.01
C GLN A 70 33.08 -52.77 -18.58
N ASP A 71 32.78 -53.86 -17.87
CA ASP A 71 31.74 -54.83 -18.27
C ASP A 71 30.35 -54.15 -18.31
N SER A 72 30.04 -53.27 -17.33
CA SER A 72 28.79 -52.50 -17.33
C SER A 72 28.75 -51.40 -18.40
N GLU A 73 29.88 -50.77 -18.70
CA GLU A 73 30.03 -49.79 -19.78
C GLU A 73 29.80 -50.47 -21.14
N ILE A 74 30.38 -51.65 -21.37
CA ILE A 74 30.16 -52.48 -22.56
C ILE A 74 28.69 -52.94 -22.67
N GLN A 75 28.03 -53.29 -21.56
CA GLN A 75 26.59 -53.60 -21.55
C GLN A 75 25.76 -52.39 -21.95
N LEU A 76 25.99 -51.22 -21.35
CA LEU A 76 25.29 -49.97 -21.67
C LEU A 76 25.54 -49.51 -23.11
N LEU A 77 26.75 -49.71 -23.65
CA LEU A 77 27.07 -49.44 -25.06
C LEU A 77 26.36 -50.44 -26.00
N GLY A 78 26.21 -51.70 -25.57
CA GLY A 78 25.40 -52.72 -26.25
C GLY A 78 23.89 -52.50 -26.15
N GLU A 79 23.43 -51.73 -25.15
CA GLU A 79 22.04 -51.27 -25.02
C GLU A 79 21.80 -50.04 -25.88
N ALA A 80 22.68 -49.03 -25.82
CA ALA A 80 22.63 -47.87 -26.71
C ALA A 80 22.65 -48.27 -28.20
N LYS A 81 23.44 -49.29 -28.58
CA LYS A 81 23.44 -49.86 -29.93
C LYS A 81 22.14 -50.60 -30.28
N ARG A 82 21.53 -51.32 -29.34
CA ARG A 82 20.21 -51.95 -29.55
C ARG A 82 19.11 -50.89 -29.70
N CYS A 83 19.05 -49.91 -28.80
CA CYS A 83 18.08 -48.81 -28.89
C CYS A 83 18.26 -47.97 -30.16
N ARG A 84 19.49 -47.76 -30.63
CA ARG A 84 19.73 -47.11 -31.93
C ARG A 84 19.25 -47.98 -33.09
N ALA A 85 19.53 -49.28 -33.10
CA ALA A 85 19.02 -50.19 -34.13
C ALA A 85 17.49 -50.31 -34.10
N GLU A 86 16.85 -50.22 -32.93
CA GLU A 86 15.39 -50.16 -32.80
C GLU A 86 14.82 -48.83 -33.29
N LEU A 87 15.51 -47.69 -33.06
CA LEU A 87 15.16 -46.40 -33.65
C LEU A 87 15.31 -46.40 -35.17
N GLU A 88 16.40 -46.93 -35.71
CA GLU A 88 16.62 -47.08 -37.16
C GLU A 88 15.55 -48.01 -37.78
N ARG A 89 15.17 -49.09 -37.09
CA ARG A 89 14.05 -49.98 -37.47
C ARG A 89 12.69 -49.28 -37.44
N LEU A 90 12.44 -48.45 -36.41
CA LEU A 90 11.20 -47.66 -36.28
C LEU A 90 11.14 -46.52 -37.29
N GLN A 91 12.26 -45.90 -37.65
CA GLN A 91 12.34 -44.91 -38.72
C GLN A 91 12.06 -45.56 -40.08
N ALA A 92 12.64 -46.74 -40.36
CA ALA A 92 12.31 -47.51 -41.57
C ALA A 92 10.84 -47.96 -41.60
N GLU A 93 10.23 -48.33 -40.46
CA GLU A 93 8.78 -48.57 -40.38
C GLU A 93 7.98 -47.29 -40.69
N VAL A 94 8.34 -46.14 -40.11
CA VAL A 94 7.67 -44.85 -40.38
C VAL A 94 7.78 -44.45 -41.85
N GLU A 95 8.98 -44.47 -42.43
CA GLU A 95 9.22 -44.18 -43.85
C GLU A 95 8.40 -45.13 -44.75
N SER A 96 8.33 -46.43 -44.42
CA SER A 96 7.49 -47.38 -45.15
C SER A 96 5.98 -47.13 -45.03
N THR A 97 5.52 -46.48 -43.96
CA THR A 97 4.12 -46.05 -43.81
C THR A 97 3.82 -44.73 -44.49
N GLU A 98 4.78 -43.79 -44.55
CA GLU A 98 4.58 -42.49 -45.22
C GLU A 98 4.55 -42.63 -46.76
N GLU A 99 5.18 -43.67 -47.34
CA GLU A 99 5.02 -44.02 -48.76
C GLU A 99 3.68 -44.73 -49.11
N GLN A 100 2.87 -45.15 -48.13
CA GLN A 100 1.69 -46.01 -48.36
C GLN A 100 0.37 -45.55 -47.72
N SER A 101 0.10 -44.23 -47.67
CA SER A 101 -1.19 -43.72 -47.18
C SER A 101 -1.76 -42.52 -47.97
N THR A 102 -1.96 -42.68 -49.28
CA THR A 102 -2.88 -41.83 -50.06
C THR A 102 -4.33 -42.33 -49.93
N ALA A 103 -4.95 -42.12 -48.76
CA ALA A 103 -6.38 -42.35 -48.52
C ALA A 103 -6.87 -41.44 -47.39
N GLU A 104 -8.15 -41.08 -47.42
CA GLU A 104 -8.79 -40.18 -46.45
C GLU A 104 -9.44 -40.95 -45.28
N GLU A 105 -9.91 -40.21 -44.28
CA GLU A 105 -10.62 -40.63 -43.04
C GLU A 105 -9.79 -41.25 -41.89
N PRO A 106 -10.17 -41.00 -40.62
CA PRO A 106 -10.73 -39.76 -40.06
C PRO A 106 -9.92 -39.24 -38.85
N GLY A 107 -10.35 -38.13 -38.25
CA GLY A 107 -9.65 -37.49 -37.15
C GLY A 107 -9.52 -38.36 -35.89
N SER A 108 -8.28 -38.71 -35.54
CA SER A 108 -7.90 -39.25 -34.23
C SER A 108 -7.30 -38.13 -33.36
N GLU A 109 -7.52 -38.18 -32.05
CA GLU A 109 -6.95 -37.25 -31.05
C GLU A 109 -5.43 -37.11 -31.18
N VAL A 110 -4.74 -38.16 -31.64
CA VAL A 110 -3.30 -38.17 -31.91
C VAL A 110 -2.90 -37.10 -32.94
N ASN A 111 -3.72 -36.84 -33.96
CA ASN A 111 -3.43 -35.82 -34.97
C ASN A 111 -3.69 -34.40 -34.43
N GLU A 112 -4.74 -34.19 -33.62
CA GLU A 112 -4.94 -32.91 -32.94
C GLU A 112 -3.80 -32.62 -31.96
N LEU A 113 -3.39 -33.61 -31.16
CA LEU A 113 -2.24 -33.48 -30.25
C LEU A 113 -0.92 -33.27 -31.01
N ARG A 114 -0.68 -33.94 -32.14
CA ARG A 114 0.50 -33.72 -33.00
C ARG A 114 0.48 -32.33 -33.61
N GLN A 115 -0.68 -31.81 -34.01
CA GLN A 115 -0.84 -30.45 -34.54
C GLN A 115 -0.65 -29.38 -33.45
N GLN A 116 -1.23 -29.58 -32.26
CA GLN A 116 -1.05 -28.71 -31.09
C GLN A 116 0.42 -28.69 -30.62
N LEU A 117 1.09 -29.84 -30.58
CA LEU A 117 2.51 -29.93 -30.26
C LEU A 117 3.37 -29.19 -31.30
N LEU A 118 3.05 -29.32 -32.59
CA LEU A 118 3.73 -28.60 -33.66
C LEU A 118 3.49 -27.08 -33.56
N GLN A 119 2.27 -26.66 -33.22
CA GLN A 119 1.95 -25.25 -32.94
C GLN A 119 2.77 -24.72 -31.75
N ALA A 120 2.74 -25.40 -30.61
CA ALA A 120 3.50 -25.02 -29.43
C ALA A 120 5.01 -24.97 -29.69
N TYR A 121 5.56 -25.91 -30.47
CA TYR A 121 6.97 -25.90 -30.85
C TYR A 121 7.33 -24.74 -31.79
N ASN A 122 6.47 -24.44 -32.78
CA ASN A 122 6.64 -23.31 -33.68
C ASN A 122 6.48 -21.96 -32.96
N GLU A 123 5.56 -21.87 -32.00
CA GLU A 123 5.38 -20.69 -31.14
C GLU A 123 6.56 -20.48 -30.19
N LEU A 124 7.11 -21.57 -29.61
CA LEU A 124 8.35 -21.55 -28.83
C LEU A 124 9.53 -21.08 -29.66
N LYS A 125 9.79 -21.67 -30.83
CA LYS A 125 10.84 -21.19 -31.76
C LYS A 125 10.66 -19.74 -32.15
N ALA A 126 9.43 -19.31 -32.44
CA ALA A 126 9.15 -17.92 -32.74
C ALA A 126 9.34 -17.01 -31.51
N ALA A 127 9.17 -17.50 -30.29
CA ALA A 127 9.48 -16.76 -29.06
C ALA A 127 11.00 -16.65 -28.84
N GLU A 128 11.75 -17.74 -29.01
CA GLU A 128 13.21 -17.76 -28.97
C GLU A 128 13.83 -16.81 -30.02
N GLU A 129 13.29 -16.80 -31.24
CA GLU A 129 13.72 -15.85 -32.28
C GLU A 129 13.39 -14.39 -31.93
N ARG A 130 12.23 -14.12 -31.31
CA ARG A 130 11.88 -12.76 -30.85
C ARG A 130 12.81 -12.32 -29.72
N ASP A 131 13.06 -13.19 -28.74
CA ASP A 131 13.98 -12.96 -27.62
C ASP A 131 15.42 -12.71 -28.10
N TYR A 132 15.92 -13.53 -29.03
CA TYR A 132 17.22 -13.28 -29.66
C TYR A 132 17.28 -11.90 -30.36
N LYS A 133 16.23 -11.54 -31.11
CA LYS A 133 16.14 -10.24 -31.79
C LYS A 133 16.06 -9.07 -30.80
N THR A 134 15.33 -9.19 -29.69
CA THR A 134 15.27 -8.14 -28.65
C THR A 134 16.56 -8.05 -27.83
N ARG A 135 17.24 -9.16 -27.52
CA ARG A 135 18.57 -9.16 -26.89
C ARG A 135 19.61 -8.48 -27.77
N HIS A 136 19.59 -8.73 -29.08
CA HIS A 136 20.47 -8.05 -30.04
C HIS A 136 20.16 -6.54 -30.10
N GLN A 137 18.88 -6.15 -30.20
CA GLN A 137 18.46 -4.75 -30.17
C GLN A 137 18.86 -4.05 -28.85
N LEU A 138 18.70 -4.70 -27.70
CA LEU A 138 19.14 -4.19 -26.40
C LEU A 138 20.66 -3.97 -26.35
N LYS A 139 21.45 -4.88 -26.95
CA LYS A 139 22.90 -4.69 -27.05
C LYS A 139 23.25 -3.47 -27.90
N CYS A 140 22.66 -3.33 -29.09
CA CYS A 140 22.88 -2.16 -29.94
C CYS A 140 22.45 -0.85 -29.28
N LEU A 141 21.30 -0.82 -28.60
CA LEU A 141 20.84 0.36 -27.85
C LEU A 141 21.73 0.67 -26.64
N TRP A 142 22.35 -0.34 -26.02
CA TRP A 142 23.31 -0.15 -24.93
C TRP A 142 24.65 0.41 -25.44
N GLU A 143 25.10 -0.04 -26.62
CA GLU A 143 26.29 0.48 -27.32
C GLU A 143 26.07 1.92 -27.83
N GLU A 144 24.89 2.22 -28.39
CA GLU A 144 24.46 3.57 -28.77
C GLU A 144 24.36 4.48 -27.54
N LYS A 145 23.78 4.00 -26.43
CA LYS A 145 23.76 4.72 -25.15
C LYS A 145 25.19 5.01 -24.66
N GLN A 146 26.09 4.03 -24.66
CA GLN A 146 27.50 4.22 -24.28
C GLN A 146 28.22 5.25 -25.17
N TYR A 147 27.86 5.32 -26.46
CA TYR A 147 28.39 6.34 -27.37
C TYR A 147 27.86 7.73 -27.00
N LEU A 148 26.55 7.88 -26.82
CA LEU A 148 25.90 9.14 -26.46
C LEU A 148 26.32 9.65 -25.07
N GLU A 149 26.54 8.77 -24.08
CA GLU A 149 27.07 9.15 -22.77
C GLU A 149 28.46 9.78 -22.92
N ARG A 150 29.37 9.15 -23.69
CA ARG A 150 30.72 9.68 -23.96
C ARG A 150 30.70 10.93 -24.84
N GLU A 151 29.76 11.04 -25.78
CA GLU A 151 29.62 12.24 -26.59
C GLU A 151 29.14 13.43 -25.74
N ASN A 152 28.18 13.21 -24.84
CA ASN A 152 27.71 14.22 -23.89
C ASN A 152 28.84 14.69 -22.95
N GLU A 153 29.63 13.75 -22.40
CA GLU A 153 30.85 14.06 -21.61
C GLU A 153 31.86 14.93 -22.37
N ASN A 154 32.01 14.73 -23.68
CA ASN A 154 32.94 15.52 -24.52
C ASN A 154 32.36 16.86 -25.00
N GLN A 155 31.03 17.03 -25.06
CA GLN A 155 30.41 18.26 -25.54
C GLN A 155 30.16 19.30 -24.42
N THR A 156 30.02 18.91 -23.16
CA THR A 156 29.68 19.86 -22.07
C THR A 156 30.89 20.51 -21.41
N LYS A 157 31.12 21.81 -21.66
CA LYS A 157 31.96 22.65 -20.79
C LYS A 157 31.17 23.02 -19.51
N PRO A 158 31.67 22.73 -18.29
CA PRO A 158 30.88 22.92 -17.07
C PRO A 158 30.54 24.39 -16.77
N ALA A 159 31.41 25.34 -17.15
CA ALA A 159 31.23 26.76 -16.82
C ALA A 159 30.00 27.41 -17.49
N GLU A 160 29.66 27.02 -18.72
CA GLU A 160 28.51 27.57 -19.45
C GLU A 160 27.18 26.99 -18.92
N LEU A 161 27.18 25.76 -18.41
CA LEU A 161 26.04 25.15 -17.72
C LEU A 161 25.80 25.76 -16.33
N GLU A 162 26.85 26.00 -15.53
CA GLU A 162 26.71 26.71 -14.25
C GLU A 162 26.15 28.14 -14.41
N SER A 163 26.59 28.86 -15.45
CA SER A 163 26.09 30.20 -15.76
C SER A 163 24.59 30.16 -16.13
N ASN A 164 24.20 29.28 -17.06
CA ASN A 164 22.81 29.15 -17.48
C ASN A 164 21.89 28.61 -16.38
N THR A 165 22.35 27.68 -15.54
CA THR A 165 21.55 27.17 -14.41
C THR A 165 21.32 28.24 -13.34
N LYS A 166 22.31 29.06 -13.00
CA LYS A 166 22.13 30.23 -12.12
C LYS A 166 21.15 31.24 -12.74
N ALA A 167 21.36 31.63 -13.99
CA ALA A 167 20.46 32.56 -14.70
C ALA A 167 19.02 32.03 -14.88
N MET A 168 18.81 30.71 -14.88
CA MET A 168 17.48 30.08 -14.87
C MET A 168 16.90 29.95 -13.45
N GLN A 169 17.72 29.77 -12.42
CA GLN A 169 17.30 29.81 -11.01
C GLN A 169 16.84 31.21 -10.61
N ASP A 170 17.60 32.25 -10.97
CA ASP A 170 17.24 33.65 -10.71
C ASP A 170 15.89 34.00 -11.34
N LYS A 171 15.70 33.66 -12.63
CA LYS A 171 14.40 33.81 -13.32
C LYS A 171 13.28 33.01 -12.67
N HIS A 172 13.55 31.80 -12.16
CA HIS A 172 12.56 31.02 -11.42
C HIS A 172 12.18 31.66 -10.09
N GLU A 173 13.13 32.29 -9.41
CA GLU A 173 12.92 32.96 -8.13
C GLU A 173 12.17 34.29 -8.32
N ASP A 174 12.42 35.01 -9.40
CA ASP A 174 11.65 36.20 -9.78
C ASP A 174 10.23 35.85 -10.23
N LEU A 175 10.05 34.78 -11.04
CA LEU A 175 8.72 34.26 -11.36
C LEU A 175 7.96 33.76 -10.11
N ARG A 176 8.65 33.20 -9.10
CA ARG A 176 8.03 32.87 -7.80
C ARG A 176 7.55 34.12 -7.07
N LYS A 177 8.34 35.20 -7.05
CA LYS A 177 7.94 36.49 -6.44
C LYS A 177 6.74 37.10 -7.15
N GLU A 178 6.75 37.11 -8.49
CA GLU A 178 5.65 37.61 -9.32
C GLU A 178 4.36 36.78 -9.11
N VAL A 179 4.47 35.44 -9.06
CA VAL A 179 3.34 34.57 -8.75
C VAL A 179 2.83 34.78 -7.32
N ALA A 180 3.71 34.98 -6.33
CA ALA A 180 3.30 35.28 -4.95
C ALA A 180 2.59 36.63 -4.85
N GLN A 181 3.08 37.66 -5.55
CA GLN A 181 2.41 38.97 -5.66
C GLN A 181 1.04 38.83 -6.33
N ARG A 182 0.94 38.18 -7.50
CA ARG A 182 -0.35 37.96 -8.18
C ARG A 182 -1.32 37.13 -7.36
N GLN A 183 -0.85 36.16 -6.57
CA GLN A 183 -1.71 35.43 -5.63
C GLN A 183 -2.21 36.30 -4.47
N GLN A 184 -1.46 37.34 -4.07
CA GLN A 184 -1.89 38.30 -3.06
C GLN A 184 -2.82 39.38 -3.64
N GLU A 185 -2.56 39.85 -4.86
CA GLU A 185 -3.48 40.69 -5.64
C GLU A 185 -4.82 39.98 -5.87
N VAL A 186 -4.81 38.69 -6.25
CA VAL A 186 -6.03 37.90 -6.43
C VAL A 186 -6.79 37.70 -5.10
N ARG A 187 -6.10 37.57 -3.95
CA ARG A 187 -6.78 37.53 -2.65
C ARG A 187 -7.44 38.87 -2.32
N GLY A 188 -6.71 39.99 -2.46
CA GLY A 188 -7.29 41.33 -2.29
C GLY A 188 -8.50 41.55 -3.19
N LEU A 189 -8.39 41.24 -4.48
CA LEU A 189 -9.50 41.34 -5.43
C LEU A 189 -10.69 40.42 -5.10
N ILE A 190 -10.48 39.28 -4.45
CA ILE A 190 -11.58 38.43 -3.95
C ILE A 190 -12.24 39.08 -2.73
N GLU A 191 -11.46 39.63 -1.79
CA GLU A 191 -11.96 40.36 -0.62
C GLU A 191 -12.73 41.65 -1.03
N ASP A 192 -12.25 42.35 -2.07
CA ASP A 192 -12.92 43.50 -2.70
C ASP A 192 -14.22 43.08 -3.43
N ILE A 193 -14.24 41.92 -4.11
CA ILE A 193 -15.45 41.37 -4.73
C ILE A 193 -16.46 40.93 -3.66
N GLU A 194 -16.04 40.23 -2.61
CA GLU A 194 -16.93 39.79 -1.52
C GLU A 194 -17.53 40.98 -0.75
N THR A 195 -16.77 42.06 -0.56
CA THR A 195 -17.28 43.29 0.06
C THR A 195 -18.24 44.04 -0.86
N HIS A 196 -17.93 44.19 -2.15
CA HIS A 196 -18.86 44.79 -3.11
C HIS A 196 -20.11 43.95 -3.38
N GLU A 197 -20.03 42.61 -3.37
CA GLU A 197 -21.23 41.75 -3.41
C GLU A 197 -22.08 41.94 -2.14
N ALA A 198 -21.46 42.08 -0.96
CA ALA A 198 -22.17 42.39 0.28
C ALA A 198 -22.79 43.81 0.28
N GLU A 199 -22.17 44.78 -0.40
CA GLU A 199 -22.75 46.12 -0.62
C GLU A 199 -23.93 46.08 -1.59
N ILE A 200 -23.76 45.44 -2.76
CA ILE A 200 -24.83 45.22 -3.74
C ILE A 200 -26.01 44.45 -3.13
N LEU A 201 -25.76 43.51 -2.20
CA LEU A 201 -26.82 42.82 -1.45
C LEU A 201 -27.52 43.72 -0.42
N LYS A 202 -26.84 44.71 0.17
CA LYS A 202 -27.47 45.73 1.03
C LYS A 202 -28.30 46.72 0.20
N GLU A 203 -27.75 47.22 -0.91
CA GLU A 203 -28.47 48.13 -1.81
C GLU A 203 -29.69 47.47 -2.45
N ARG A 204 -29.58 46.21 -2.89
CA ARG A 204 -30.73 45.43 -3.40
C ARG A 204 -31.81 45.23 -2.35
N LYS A 205 -31.44 45.03 -1.08
CA LYS A 205 -32.41 44.99 0.03
C LYS A 205 -33.08 46.34 0.22
N ALA A 206 -32.32 47.43 0.39
CA ALA A 206 -32.89 48.76 0.55
C ALA A 206 -33.78 49.18 -0.65
N LEU A 207 -33.46 48.73 -1.87
CA LEU A 207 -34.29 48.91 -3.06
C LEU A 207 -35.57 48.07 -3.02
N GLU A 208 -35.56 46.87 -2.43
CA GLU A 208 -36.77 46.07 -2.22
C GLU A 208 -37.61 46.60 -1.06
N ASP A 209 -37.00 46.94 0.08
CA ASP A 209 -37.64 47.56 1.24
C ASP A 209 -38.37 48.86 0.83
N THR A 210 -37.76 49.68 -0.04
CA THR A 210 -38.41 50.89 -0.56
C THR A 210 -39.50 50.61 -1.59
N LYS A 211 -39.44 49.53 -2.38
CA LYS A 211 -40.59 49.07 -3.19
C LYS A 211 -41.72 48.57 -2.30
N GLU A 212 -41.43 47.74 -1.30
CA GLU A 212 -42.42 47.23 -0.35
C GLU A 212 -43.11 48.39 0.36
N ILE A 213 -42.39 49.42 0.79
CA ILE A 213 -42.98 50.66 1.33
C ILE A 213 -43.87 51.37 0.29
N ILE A 214 -43.44 51.46 -0.98
CA ILE A 214 -44.25 52.07 -2.05
C ILE A 214 -45.52 51.25 -2.37
N GLU A 215 -45.45 49.91 -2.34
CA GLU A 215 -46.61 49.05 -2.54
C GLU A 215 -47.53 49.05 -1.32
N LEU A 216 -47.00 49.04 -0.09
CA LEU A 216 -47.76 49.23 1.15
C LEU A 216 -48.50 50.57 1.13
N LYS A 217 -47.86 51.68 0.76
CA LYS A 217 -48.51 53.01 0.68
C LYS A 217 -49.54 53.11 -0.46
N LYS A 218 -49.41 52.33 -1.53
CA LYS A 218 -50.46 52.16 -2.55
C LYS A 218 -51.61 51.27 -2.04
N ALA A 219 -51.30 50.21 -1.31
CA ALA A 219 -52.27 49.26 -0.76
C ALA A 219 -53.10 49.89 0.36
N GLU A 220 -52.49 50.58 1.32
CA GLU A 220 -53.16 51.32 2.40
C GLU A 220 -54.25 52.26 1.84
N LYS A 221 -53.93 53.00 0.77
CA LYS A 221 -54.87 53.92 0.10
C LYS A 221 -56.11 53.23 -0.48
N VAL A 222 -56.03 51.93 -0.81
CA VAL A 222 -57.18 51.12 -1.26
C VAL A 222 -57.84 50.39 -0.08
N HIS A 223 -57.04 49.89 0.86
CA HIS A 223 -57.48 49.05 1.96
C HIS A 223 -58.22 49.83 3.05
N LEU A 224 -57.98 51.15 3.19
CA LEU A 224 -58.68 52.04 4.13
C LEU A 224 -60.21 52.07 3.99
N ILE A 225 -60.76 51.50 2.92
CA ILE A 225 -62.21 51.38 2.67
C ILE A 225 -62.76 49.97 3.06
N SER A 226 -61.90 48.96 3.28
CA SER A 226 -62.32 47.55 3.53
C SER A 226 -61.75 46.89 4.81
N ILE A 227 -60.94 47.60 5.60
CA ILE A 227 -60.18 47.07 6.76
C ILE A 227 -60.94 46.08 7.70
N PRO A 228 -62.14 46.38 8.24
CA PRO A 228 -62.68 45.65 9.39
C PRO A 228 -62.98 44.15 9.14
N ASP A 229 -63.60 43.82 8.00
CA ASP A 229 -64.03 42.45 7.69
C ASP A 229 -62.88 41.54 7.24
N GLN A 230 -61.83 42.11 6.63
CA GLN A 230 -60.68 41.34 6.18
C GLN A 230 -59.77 40.92 7.34
N ILE A 231 -59.51 41.79 8.32
CA ILE A 231 -58.67 41.48 9.48
C ILE A 231 -59.27 40.32 10.31
N SER A 232 -60.60 40.28 10.46
CA SER A 232 -61.29 39.21 11.18
C SER A 232 -61.07 37.83 10.53
N LYS A 233 -61.25 37.74 9.21
CA LYS A 233 -61.03 36.49 8.43
C LYS A 233 -59.55 36.10 8.32
N GLU A 234 -58.64 37.08 8.28
CA GLU A 234 -57.18 36.87 8.30
C GLU A 234 -56.69 36.31 9.64
N THR A 235 -57.14 36.90 10.76
CA THR A 235 -56.71 36.47 12.11
C THR A 235 -57.20 35.08 12.46
N GLU A 236 -58.41 34.70 12.04
CA GLU A 236 -58.95 33.35 12.20
C GLU A 236 -58.17 32.32 11.36
N ARG A 237 -57.87 32.62 10.08
CA ARG A 237 -56.99 31.79 9.23
C ARG A 237 -55.58 31.64 9.81
N LYS A 238 -55.01 32.70 10.40
CA LYS A 238 -53.69 32.64 11.07
C LYS A 238 -53.76 31.85 12.38
N ARG A 239 -54.90 31.83 13.08
CA ARG A 239 -55.15 30.98 14.26
C ARG A 239 -55.16 29.50 13.87
N SER A 240 -55.98 29.08 12.91
CA SER A 240 -56.02 27.69 12.45
C SER A 240 -54.68 27.18 11.89
N LYS A 241 -53.88 28.05 11.25
CA LYS A 241 -52.50 27.71 10.85
C LYS A 241 -51.56 27.51 12.04
N ARG A 242 -51.71 28.30 13.11
CA ARG A 242 -50.96 28.14 14.37
C ARG A 242 -51.34 26.83 15.07
N ASP A 243 -52.63 26.52 15.13
CA ASP A 243 -53.16 25.33 15.79
C ASP A 243 -52.83 24.03 15.03
N ALA A 244 -52.66 24.11 13.70
CA ALA A 244 -52.10 23.03 12.89
C ALA A 244 -50.58 22.87 13.09
N ALA A 245 -49.85 23.98 13.31
CA ALA A 245 -48.42 23.94 13.56
C ALA A 245 -48.08 23.41 14.97
N THR A 246 -48.84 23.79 16.01
CA THR A 246 -48.66 23.24 17.37
C THR A 246 -48.93 21.75 17.40
N LYS A 247 -50.03 21.27 16.80
CA LYS A 247 -50.30 19.83 16.67
C LYS A 247 -49.21 19.06 15.94
N LYS A 248 -48.54 19.70 14.96
CA LYS A 248 -47.40 19.09 14.26
C LYS A 248 -46.12 19.09 15.10
N ILE A 249 -45.91 20.09 15.97
CA ILE A 249 -44.84 20.10 16.96
C ILE A 249 -45.10 19.06 18.05
N GLU A 250 -46.34 18.90 18.51
CA GLU A 250 -46.76 17.87 19.47
C GLU A 250 -46.51 16.46 18.92
N ALA A 251 -46.87 16.20 17.65
CA ALA A 251 -46.57 14.94 16.97
C ALA A 251 -45.05 14.68 16.83
N LEU A 252 -44.27 15.68 16.41
CA LEU A 252 -42.81 15.55 16.31
C LEU A 252 -42.16 15.34 17.70
N ASN A 253 -42.70 15.93 18.76
CA ASN A 253 -42.23 15.71 20.13
C ASN A 253 -42.56 14.28 20.61
N MET A 254 -43.68 13.70 20.19
CA MET A 254 -43.97 12.27 20.42
C MET A 254 -42.97 11.38 19.67
N GLU A 255 -42.73 11.63 18.38
CA GLU A 255 -41.72 10.89 17.59
C GLU A 255 -40.32 10.99 18.22
N ILE A 256 -39.92 12.16 18.73
CA ILE A 256 -38.65 12.34 19.47
C ILE A 256 -38.62 11.48 20.74
N VAL A 257 -39.69 11.47 21.54
CA VAL A 257 -39.78 10.68 22.78
C VAL A 257 -39.78 9.17 22.50
N GLU A 258 -40.39 8.72 21.41
CA GLU A 258 -40.31 7.33 20.94
C GLU A 258 -38.88 6.96 20.51
N VAL A 259 -38.23 7.82 19.72
CA VAL A 259 -36.81 7.63 19.32
C VAL A 259 -35.87 7.63 20.54
N GLU A 260 -36.08 8.49 21.53
CA GLU A 260 -35.30 8.48 22.78
C GLU A 260 -35.48 7.19 23.59
N GLN A 261 -36.68 6.59 23.56
CA GLN A 261 -36.92 5.29 24.19
C GLN A 261 -36.24 4.15 23.44
N GLU A 262 -36.26 4.14 22.10
CA GLU A 262 -35.51 3.15 21.31
C GLU A 262 -33.99 3.30 21.47
N VAL A 263 -33.45 4.52 21.54
CA VAL A 263 -32.03 4.74 21.83
C VAL A 263 -31.65 4.17 23.19
N LYS A 264 -32.47 4.37 24.25
CA LYS A 264 -32.23 3.78 25.58
C LYS A 264 -32.20 2.26 25.54
N LYS A 265 -33.16 1.61 24.87
CA LYS A 265 -33.18 0.14 24.68
C LYS A 265 -31.93 -0.36 23.96
N VAL A 266 -31.47 0.37 22.94
CA VAL A 266 -30.24 0.05 22.19
C VAL A 266 -28.98 0.24 23.05
N ASP A 267 -28.90 1.27 23.88
CA ASP A 267 -27.77 1.49 24.78
C ASP A 267 -27.70 0.47 25.92
N GLU A 268 -28.85 0.09 26.50
CA GLU A 268 -28.97 -1.02 27.45
C GLU A 268 -28.52 -2.35 26.82
N HIS A 269 -28.96 -2.64 25.58
CA HIS A 269 -28.52 -3.82 24.83
C HIS A 269 -27.01 -3.78 24.54
N ASN A 270 -26.47 -2.64 24.11
CA ASN A 270 -25.04 -2.45 23.89
C ASN A 270 -24.23 -2.57 25.19
N HIS A 271 -24.79 -2.19 26.34
CA HIS A 271 -24.15 -2.40 27.64
C HIS A 271 -24.13 -3.89 28.00
N SER A 272 -25.25 -4.62 27.85
CA SER A 272 -25.31 -6.07 28.06
C SER A 272 -24.35 -6.85 27.14
N LEU A 273 -24.21 -6.44 25.87
CA LEU A 273 -23.23 -7.03 24.95
C LEU A 273 -21.78 -6.76 25.37
N ARG A 274 -21.47 -5.58 25.93
CA ARG A 274 -20.14 -5.26 26.46
C ARG A 274 -19.80 -6.14 27.67
N MET A 275 -20.69 -6.25 28.66
CA MET A 275 -20.51 -7.14 29.80
C MET A 275 -20.24 -8.59 29.35
N LYS A 276 -21.05 -9.12 28.42
CA LYS A 276 -20.86 -10.47 27.85
C LYS A 276 -19.54 -10.63 27.08
N THR A 277 -19.03 -9.56 26.47
CA THR A 277 -17.73 -9.59 25.80
C THR A 277 -16.59 -9.65 26.82
N GLU A 278 -16.71 -8.94 27.95
CA GLU A 278 -15.75 -8.95 29.06
C GLU A 278 -15.80 -10.27 29.84
N GLU A 279 -16.98 -10.88 30.01
CA GLU A 279 -17.17 -12.24 30.53
C GLU A 279 -16.44 -13.27 29.64
N VAL A 280 -16.71 -13.28 28.33
CA VAL A 280 -16.05 -14.19 27.37
C VAL A 280 -14.54 -13.95 27.28
N MET A 281 -14.05 -12.71 27.43
CA MET A 281 -12.62 -12.44 27.53
C MET A 281 -11.99 -13.07 28.78
N GLN A 282 -12.65 -12.98 29.95
CA GLN A 282 -12.20 -13.62 31.18
C GLN A 282 -12.22 -15.14 31.07
N GLU A 283 -13.23 -15.72 30.43
CA GLU A 283 -13.26 -17.16 30.13
C GLU A 283 -12.08 -17.56 29.22
N VAL A 284 -11.84 -16.83 28.12
CA VAL A 284 -10.73 -17.10 27.19
C VAL A 284 -9.37 -17.01 27.89
N ASP A 285 -9.13 -15.99 28.72
CA ASP A 285 -7.87 -15.90 29.46
C ASP A 285 -7.77 -16.97 30.56
N SER A 286 -8.87 -17.42 31.18
CA SER A 286 -8.83 -18.55 32.11
C SER A 286 -8.43 -19.87 31.41
N VAL A 287 -9.02 -20.15 30.24
CA VAL A 287 -8.69 -21.31 29.40
C VAL A 287 -7.26 -21.22 28.88
N ARG A 288 -6.79 -20.04 28.49
CA ARG A 288 -5.40 -19.80 28.06
C ARG A 288 -4.41 -20.13 29.18
N ASN A 289 -4.67 -19.66 30.40
CA ASN A 289 -3.85 -19.98 31.57
C ASN A 289 -3.84 -21.48 31.88
N GLN A 290 -4.99 -22.17 31.75
CA GLN A 290 -5.08 -23.62 31.90
C GLN A 290 -4.28 -24.37 30.82
N VAL A 291 -4.39 -23.96 29.55
CA VAL A 291 -3.59 -24.54 28.45
C VAL A 291 -2.10 -24.32 28.67
N GLU A 292 -1.69 -23.15 29.13
CA GLU A 292 -0.29 -22.88 29.47
C GLU A 292 0.22 -23.74 30.64
N ALA A 293 -0.61 -23.99 31.67
CA ALA A 293 -0.27 -24.90 32.76
C ALA A 293 -0.09 -26.34 32.24
N SER A 294 -1.07 -26.86 31.49
CA SER A 294 -1.01 -28.18 30.86
C SER A 294 0.21 -28.35 29.93
N GLN A 295 0.58 -27.30 29.18
CA GLN A 295 1.81 -27.32 28.37
C GLN A 295 3.09 -27.33 29.21
N LYS A 296 3.12 -26.62 30.35
CA LYS A 296 4.26 -26.63 31.28
C LYS A 296 4.42 -28.02 31.91
N GLU A 297 3.32 -28.67 32.30
CA GLU A 297 3.30 -30.04 32.81
C GLU A 297 3.72 -31.07 31.75
N TYR A 298 3.17 -30.99 30.53
CA TYR A 298 3.57 -31.86 29.42
C TYR A 298 5.08 -31.78 29.14
N ARG A 299 5.65 -30.58 29.10
CA ARG A 299 7.11 -30.38 28.92
C ARG A 299 7.94 -30.96 30.08
N GLN A 300 7.41 -31.00 31.30
CA GLN A 300 8.07 -31.68 32.43
C GLN A 300 7.98 -33.21 32.32
N LEU A 301 6.83 -33.74 31.91
CA LEU A 301 6.64 -35.19 31.68
C LEU A 301 7.52 -35.69 30.52
N GLN A 302 7.58 -34.96 29.42
CA GLN A 302 8.46 -35.27 28.29
C GLN A 302 9.93 -35.33 28.73
N LYS A 303 10.41 -34.34 29.50
CA LYS A 303 11.78 -34.36 30.04
C LYS A 303 12.05 -35.56 30.95
N LYS A 304 11.09 -35.95 31.81
CA LYS A 304 11.20 -37.17 32.62
C LYS A 304 11.26 -38.44 31.76
N GLN A 305 10.52 -38.49 30.64
CA GLN A 305 10.56 -39.59 29.68
C GLN A 305 11.84 -39.60 28.83
N GLU A 306 12.48 -38.44 28.62
CA GLU A 306 13.79 -38.33 27.97
C GLU A 306 14.88 -38.87 28.90
N VAL A 307 14.96 -38.36 30.13
CA VAL A 307 15.90 -38.87 31.16
C VAL A 307 15.70 -40.37 31.43
N GLY A 308 14.47 -40.85 31.57
CA GLY A 308 14.20 -42.28 31.77
C GLY A 308 14.67 -43.17 30.60
N ARG A 309 14.66 -42.66 29.37
CA ARG A 309 15.21 -43.38 28.19
C ARG A 309 16.75 -43.34 28.17
N GLU A 310 17.37 -42.30 28.70
CA GLU A 310 18.82 -42.23 28.89
C GLU A 310 19.26 -43.22 29.99
N GLU A 311 18.56 -43.26 31.12
CA GLU A 311 18.75 -44.26 32.19
C GLU A 311 18.58 -45.69 31.68
N GLU A 312 17.50 -46.00 30.93
CA GLU A 312 17.31 -47.31 30.29
C GLU A 312 18.47 -47.67 29.34
N ALA A 313 18.99 -46.71 28.57
CA ALA A 313 20.13 -46.93 27.67
C ALA A 313 21.43 -47.21 28.46
N GLU A 314 21.68 -46.50 29.56
CA GLU A 314 22.79 -46.80 30.46
C GLU A 314 22.66 -48.19 31.09
N PHE A 315 21.50 -48.55 31.64
CA PHE A 315 21.26 -49.89 32.20
C PHE A 315 21.43 -51.00 31.16
N MET A 316 21.01 -50.79 29.92
CA MET A 316 21.27 -51.70 28.80
C MET A 316 22.77 -51.83 28.49
N GLY A 317 23.51 -50.72 28.52
CA GLY A 317 24.98 -50.70 28.38
C GLY A 317 25.69 -51.48 29.49
N TYR A 318 25.34 -51.20 30.76
CA TYR A 318 25.85 -51.95 31.91
C TYR A 318 25.51 -53.44 31.84
N ARG A 319 24.29 -53.81 31.40
CA ARG A 319 23.90 -55.20 31.22
C ARG A 319 24.74 -55.89 30.15
N GLY A 320 24.97 -55.25 29.00
CA GLY A 320 25.86 -55.78 27.96
C GLY A 320 27.30 -56.00 28.45
N ILE A 321 27.84 -55.08 29.25
CA ILE A 321 29.17 -55.22 29.89
C ILE A 321 29.19 -56.40 30.87
N LEU A 322 28.12 -56.60 31.66
CA LEU A 322 28.00 -57.72 32.60
C LEU A 322 27.81 -59.06 31.89
N GLU A 323 27.00 -59.12 30.82
CA GLU A 323 26.82 -60.30 29.97
C GLU A 323 28.16 -60.71 29.31
N MET A 324 28.94 -59.75 28.80
CA MET A 324 30.28 -60.02 28.25
C MET A 324 31.26 -60.52 29.32
N LYS A 325 31.27 -59.91 30.51
CA LYS A 325 32.08 -60.40 31.66
C LYS A 325 31.69 -61.84 32.05
N LEU A 326 30.40 -62.14 32.08
CA LEU A 326 29.89 -63.49 32.38
C LEU A 326 30.29 -64.50 31.31
N GLN A 327 30.20 -64.16 30.02
CA GLN A 327 30.66 -65.02 28.94
C GLN A 327 32.16 -65.30 29.02
N ASN A 328 32.99 -64.30 29.32
CA ASN A 328 34.43 -64.49 29.52
C ASN A 328 34.70 -65.46 30.68
N ILE A 329 34.07 -65.25 31.85
CA ILE A 329 34.19 -66.15 33.01
C ILE A 329 33.72 -67.58 32.68
N MET A 330 32.67 -67.74 31.86
CA MET A 330 32.21 -69.06 31.40
C MET A 330 33.22 -69.73 30.45
N CYS A 331 33.85 -68.98 29.56
CA CYS A 331 34.93 -69.45 28.68
C CYS A 331 36.16 -69.87 29.49
N ASP A 332 36.60 -69.03 30.44
CA ASP A 332 37.73 -69.31 31.33
C ASP A 332 37.46 -70.55 32.19
N ARG A 333 36.27 -70.68 32.79
CA ARG A 333 35.85 -71.88 33.54
C ARG A 333 35.88 -73.13 32.67
N LYS A 334 35.46 -73.04 31.40
CA LYS A 334 35.50 -74.16 30.44
C LYS A 334 36.94 -74.53 30.08
N TYR A 335 37.80 -73.55 29.80
CA TYR A 335 39.22 -73.76 29.51
C TYR A 335 39.96 -74.41 30.70
N LEU A 336 39.73 -73.91 31.91
CA LEU A 336 40.29 -74.48 33.14
C LEU A 336 39.80 -75.92 33.37
N TYR A 337 38.52 -76.22 33.14
CA TYR A 337 37.98 -77.57 33.25
C TYR A 337 38.56 -78.52 32.18
N GLU A 338 38.72 -78.07 30.94
CA GLU A 338 39.34 -78.85 29.86
C GLU A 338 40.82 -79.12 30.15
N SER A 339 41.55 -78.12 30.65
CA SER A 339 42.95 -78.24 31.11
C SER A 339 43.07 -79.23 32.29
N GLN A 340 42.20 -79.11 33.30
CA GLN A 340 42.16 -80.04 34.45
C GLN A 340 41.84 -81.48 33.99
N CYS A 341 40.94 -81.66 33.02
CA CYS A 341 40.64 -82.97 32.44
C CYS A 341 41.85 -83.57 31.70
N VAL A 342 42.65 -82.76 31.00
CA VAL A 342 43.90 -83.21 30.38
C VAL A 342 44.93 -83.59 31.45
N GLN A 343 45.17 -82.74 32.45
CA GLN A 343 46.09 -83.03 33.56
C GLN A 343 45.70 -84.29 34.34
N LEU A 344 44.41 -84.54 34.55
CA LEU A 344 43.91 -85.74 35.24
C LEU A 344 44.10 -87.01 34.39
N ARG A 345 43.95 -86.92 33.06
CA ARG A 345 44.31 -88.01 32.14
C ARG A 345 45.82 -88.28 32.13
N GLU A 346 46.64 -87.24 32.12
CA GLU A 346 48.11 -87.35 32.18
C GLU A 346 48.55 -88.01 33.49
N LYS A 347 48.02 -87.55 34.63
CA LYS A 347 48.22 -88.16 35.95
C LYS A 347 47.80 -89.63 35.95
N ASN A 348 46.61 -89.96 35.44
CA ASN A 348 46.15 -91.35 35.38
C ASN A 348 47.05 -92.23 34.50
N ARG A 349 47.56 -91.71 33.37
CA ARG A 349 48.53 -92.40 32.51
C ARG A 349 49.84 -92.65 33.25
N GLN A 350 50.35 -91.64 33.97
CA GLN A 350 51.54 -91.76 34.81
C GLN A 350 51.34 -92.78 35.95
N THR A 351 50.20 -92.74 36.66
CA THR A 351 49.87 -93.72 37.70
C THR A 351 49.73 -95.14 37.15
N GLN A 352 49.17 -95.33 35.95
CA GLN A 352 49.14 -96.65 35.30
C GLN A 352 50.54 -97.14 34.87
N ALA A 353 51.40 -96.24 34.37
CA ALA A 353 52.79 -96.57 34.05
C ALA A 353 53.59 -96.93 35.30
N LEU A 354 53.38 -96.20 36.39
CA LEU A 354 53.99 -96.45 37.70
C LEU A 354 53.52 -97.79 38.27
N LYS A 355 52.22 -98.10 38.26
CA LYS A 355 51.68 -99.42 38.67
C LYS A 355 52.24 -100.59 37.85
N ARG A 356 52.49 -100.41 36.55
CA ARG A 356 53.18 -101.43 35.74
C ARG A 356 54.63 -101.60 36.15
N LYS A 357 55.31 -100.53 36.58
CA LYS A 357 56.68 -100.58 37.09
C LYS A 357 56.76 -101.20 38.48
N GLU A 358 55.84 -100.85 39.39
CA GLU A 358 55.65 -101.50 40.68
C GLU A 358 55.43 -103.01 40.49
N HIS A 359 54.50 -103.43 39.62
CA HIS A 359 54.28 -104.85 39.39
C HIS A 359 55.50 -105.56 38.76
N SER A 360 56.21 -104.92 37.83
CA SER A 360 57.47 -105.50 37.32
C SER A 360 58.56 -105.61 38.39
N LEU A 361 58.54 -104.71 39.40
CA LEU A 361 59.43 -104.76 40.55
C LEU A 361 59.02 -105.91 41.49
N THR A 362 57.72 -106.10 41.78
CA THR A 362 57.28 -107.22 42.64
C THR A 362 57.62 -108.57 42.01
N THR A 363 57.39 -108.75 40.70
CA THR A 363 57.79 -109.98 40.00
C THR A 363 59.31 -110.18 39.99
N ALA A 364 60.09 -109.11 39.98
CA ALA A 364 61.55 -109.19 40.06
C ALA A 364 62.05 -109.51 41.48
N THR A 365 61.38 -109.01 42.53
CA THR A 365 61.68 -109.39 43.92
C THR A 365 61.23 -110.81 44.24
N GLU A 366 60.09 -111.26 43.71
CA GLU A 366 59.62 -112.65 43.80
C GLU A 366 60.62 -113.60 43.11
N GLN A 367 61.14 -113.25 41.93
CA GLN A 367 62.22 -113.99 41.26
C GLN A 367 63.55 -113.96 42.03
N LEU A 368 63.86 -112.85 42.71
CA LEU A 368 65.04 -112.75 43.60
C LEU A 368 64.89 -113.64 44.84
N GLU A 369 63.70 -113.74 45.42
CA GLU A 369 63.41 -114.62 46.56
C GLU A 369 63.39 -116.09 46.15
N GLN A 370 62.85 -116.42 44.97
CA GLN A 370 62.95 -117.77 44.39
C GLN A 370 64.41 -118.17 44.13
N THR A 371 65.23 -117.29 43.54
CA THR A 371 66.65 -117.58 43.29
C THR A 371 67.48 -117.63 44.58
N ARG A 372 67.13 -116.86 45.62
CA ARG A 372 67.68 -117.02 46.98
C ARG A 372 67.31 -118.36 47.60
N SER A 373 66.04 -118.77 47.53
CA SER A 373 65.59 -120.08 48.03
C SER A 373 66.30 -121.24 47.31
N ILE A 374 66.51 -121.15 45.99
CA ILE A 374 67.30 -122.13 45.23
C ILE A 374 68.77 -122.11 45.65
N TYR A 375 69.37 -120.93 45.88
CA TYR A 375 70.74 -120.80 46.38
C TYR A 375 70.91 -121.41 47.78
N ASP A 376 69.98 -121.16 48.70
CA ASP A 376 70.00 -121.71 50.06
C ASP A 376 69.76 -123.24 50.06
N GLN A 377 68.91 -123.75 49.15
CA GLN A 377 68.76 -125.19 48.91
C GLN A 377 70.03 -125.83 48.36
N LEU A 378 70.67 -125.21 47.37
CA LEU A 378 71.96 -125.68 46.82
C LEU A 378 73.07 -125.63 47.89
N ARG A 379 73.07 -124.61 48.76
CA ARG A 379 74.00 -124.50 49.88
C ARG A 379 73.78 -125.61 50.90
N ALA A 380 72.54 -125.88 51.28
CA ALA A 380 72.19 -127.00 52.16
C ALA A 380 72.52 -128.38 51.55
N GLN A 381 72.53 -128.52 50.22
CA GLN A 381 73.03 -129.72 49.53
C GLN A 381 74.57 -129.80 49.51
N LEU A 382 75.26 -128.66 49.51
CA LEU A 382 76.73 -128.58 49.48
C LEU A 382 77.33 -128.82 50.88
N ASP A 383 76.67 -128.35 51.93
CA ASP A 383 77.02 -128.62 53.34
C ASP A 383 76.72 -130.08 53.78
N ALA A 384 76.11 -130.91 52.92
CA ALA A 384 75.64 -132.27 53.24
C ALA A 384 76.48 -133.42 52.66
N VAL A 385 77.65 -133.14 52.05
CA VAL A 385 78.51 -134.17 51.43
C VAL A 385 79.82 -134.38 52.23
N PRO A 386 80.03 -135.54 52.89
CA PRO A 386 81.24 -135.81 53.65
C PRO A 386 82.40 -136.34 52.77
N ASN A 387 83.63 -135.94 53.12
CA ASN A 387 84.86 -136.38 52.46
C ASN A 387 85.07 -137.90 52.48
N ARG A 388 85.55 -138.46 51.36
CA ARG A 388 86.51 -139.58 51.37
C ARG A 388 87.54 -139.46 50.25
N GLU A 389 88.80 -139.44 50.65
CA GLU A 389 89.97 -139.61 49.77
C GLU A 389 90.22 -141.11 49.59
N ALA A 390 90.26 -141.61 48.34
CA ALA A 390 90.86 -142.91 47.99
C ALA A 390 91.00 -143.09 46.46
N ILE A 391 91.99 -143.89 46.04
CA ILE A 391 92.17 -144.47 44.69
C ILE A 391 92.39 -143.45 43.54
N THR A 392 93.61 -142.91 43.46
CA THR A 392 94.17 -142.23 42.28
C THR A 392 94.84 -143.19 41.28
N GLU A 393 94.63 -144.50 41.39
CA GLU A 393 95.44 -145.52 40.69
C GLU A 393 94.74 -146.26 39.53
N GLN A 394 93.42 -146.16 39.35
CA GLN A 394 92.72 -146.72 38.17
C GLN A 394 92.73 -145.79 36.95
N ARG A 395 93.81 -145.01 36.76
CA ARG A 395 93.94 -143.99 35.70
C ARG A 395 94.92 -144.36 34.57
N MET A 396 95.42 -145.61 34.52
CA MET A 396 96.43 -146.06 33.54
C MET A 396 96.06 -147.33 32.74
N GLU A 397 95.05 -148.10 33.14
CA GLU A 397 94.70 -149.36 32.46
C GLU A 397 93.68 -149.20 31.31
N LEU A 398 92.60 -148.43 31.53
CA LEU A 398 91.48 -148.32 30.57
C LEU A 398 91.77 -147.48 29.30
N GLN A 399 93.05 -147.19 29.02
CA GLN A 399 93.52 -146.69 27.73
C GLN A 399 94.04 -147.82 26.81
N LYS A 400 94.12 -149.07 27.30
CA LYS A 400 94.63 -150.24 26.56
C LYS A 400 93.54 -151.10 25.89
N GLU A 401 92.27 -150.97 26.32
CA GLU A 401 91.20 -151.89 25.88
C GLU A 401 90.39 -151.39 24.67
N VAL A 402 90.42 -150.07 24.36
CA VAL A 402 89.63 -149.50 23.26
C VAL A 402 90.25 -149.78 21.88
N ASP A 403 91.59 -149.81 21.76
CA ASP A 403 92.28 -150.20 20.54
C ASP A 403 92.34 -151.72 20.29
N ALA A 404 91.84 -152.54 21.23
CA ALA A 404 91.78 -154.00 21.08
C ALA A 404 90.61 -154.46 20.17
N LEU A 405 89.56 -153.65 20.02
CA LEU A 405 88.38 -153.95 19.18
C LEU A 405 88.61 -153.61 17.69
N LYS A 406 89.74 -154.06 17.14
CA LYS A 406 90.23 -153.68 15.80
C LYS A 406 90.50 -154.85 14.85
N VAL A 407 90.27 -156.10 15.27
CA VAL A 407 90.77 -157.31 14.58
C VAL A 407 89.75 -158.46 14.46
N SER A 408 88.56 -158.38 15.07
CA SER A 408 87.69 -159.54 15.31
C SER A 408 86.54 -159.79 14.32
N PHE A 409 86.47 -159.11 13.16
CA PHE A 409 85.38 -159.33 12.19
C PHE A 409 85.80 -159.40 10.70
N GLU A 410 87.00 -159.89 10.39
CA GLU A 410 87.37 -160.17 8.99
C GLU A 410 88.31 -161.39 8.83
N LYS A 411 87.76 -162.61 8.96
CA LYS A 411 88.30 -163.87 8.36
C LYS A 411 87.43 -165.13 8.60
N GLN A 412 86.38 -165.29 7.79
CA GLN A 412 85.88 -166.59 7.33
C GLN A 412 85.34 -166.43 5.91
N LEU A 413 85.62 -167.30 4.93
CA LEU A 413 86.64 -168.36 4.85
C LEU A 413 87.04 -168.55 3.37
N SER A 414 88.17 -169.22 3.12
CA SER A 414 88.74 -169.37 1.77
C SER A 414 88.12 -170.51 0.95
N ALA A 415 88.37 -170.45 -0.37
CA ALA A 415 87.89 -171.34 -1.41
C ALA A 415 88.13 -172.85 -1.20
N ALA A 416 87.25 -173.65 -1.83
CA ALA A 416 87.57 -174.97 -2.37
C ALA A 416 86.72 -175.23 -3.63
N GLU A 417 87.36 -175.78 -4.66
CA GLU A 417 86.70 -176.46 -5.78
C GLU A 417 86.51 -177.96 -5.37
N GLU A 418 85.63 -178.78 -5.93
CA GLU A 418 85.39 -179.04 -7.35
C GLU A 418 83.96 -179.53 -7.70
N GLN A 419 83.65 -179.45 -9.00
CA GLN A 419 82.82 -180.35 -9.84
C GLN A 419 81.33 -180.71 -9.49
N SER A 420 80.51 -180.60 -10.55
CA SER A 420 79.38 -181.50 -10.89
C SER A 420 78.05 -181.50 -10.09
N GLN A 421 77.45 -180.32 -9.85
CA GLN A 421 75.96 -180.20 -9.78
C GLN A 421 75.36 -178.80 -10.03
N LYS A 422 76.17 -177.79 -10.38
CA LYS A 422 75.76 -176.38 -10.50
C LYS A 422 75.00 -176.03 -11.80
N LYS A 423 73.75 -176.49 -11.98
CA LYS A 423 72.86 -176.00 -13.06
C LYS A 423 71.41 -175.63 -12.69
N GLN A 424 70.89 -175.99 -11.52
CA GLN A 424 69.49 -175.67 -11.14
C GLN A 424 69.32 -174.46 -10.19
N GLN A 425 70.39 -174.01 -9.50
CA GLN A 425 70.29 -172.95 -8.49
C GLN A 425 70.35 -171.51 -9.03
N TYR A 426 70.72 -171.31 -10.30
CA TYR A 426 71.00 -169.96 -10.84
C TYR A 426 69.74 -169.11 -11.08
N GLY A 427 68.59 -169.73 -11.39
CA GLY A 427 67.36 -168.99 -11.71
C GLY A 427 66.77 -168.24 -10.51
N VAL A 428 66.68 -168.90 -9.35
CA VAL A 428 66.07 -168.36 -8.12
C VAL A 428 66.76 -167.07 -7.65
N ILE A 429 68.07 -166.96 -7.84
CA ILE A 429 68.86 -165.77 -7.48
C ILE A 429 68.49 -164.57 -8.37
N GLN A 430 68.19 -164.81 -9.65
CA GLN A 430 67.89 -163.74 -10.61
C GLN A 430 66.50 -163.13 -10.38
N GLU A 431 65.53 -163.93 -9.94
CA GLU A 431 64.20 -163.46 -9.52
C GLU A 431 64.24 -162.65 -8.23
N LEU A 432 65.04 -163.07 -7.23
CA LEU A 432 65.23 -162.30 -6.00
C LEU A 432 65.86 -160.92 -6.25
N LEU A 433 66.76 -160.82 -7.23
CA LEU A 433 67.37 -159.54 -7.64
C LEU A 433 66.38 -158.59 -8.33
N SER A 434 65.47 -159.10 -9.18
CA SER A 434 64.46 -158.24 -9.83
C SER A 434 63.45 -157.69 -8.82
N VAL A 435 63.01 -158.51 -7.86
CA VAL A 435 62.16 -158.07 -6.73
C VAL A 435 62.89 -157.04 -5.85
N SER A 436 64.17 -157.25 -5.55
CA SER A 436 64.99 -156.31 -4.77
C SER A 436 65.17 -154.94 -5.45
N ASN A 437 65.26 -154.91 -6.78
CA ASN A 437 65.34 -153.65 -7.55
C ASN A 437 63.99 -152.93 -7.55
N ARG A 438 62.87 -153.64 -7.82
CA ARG A 438 61.52 -153.07 -7.77
C ARG A 438 61.18 -152.46 -6.40
N LEU A 439 61.50 -153.15 -5.30
CA LEU A 439 61.29 -152.61 -3.95
C LEU A 439 62.15 -151.36 -3.68
N ARG A 440 63.32 -151.23 -4.30
CA ARG A 440 64.14 -150.01 -4.25
C ARG A 440 63.54 -148.85 -5.04
N GLU A 441 62.94 -149.11 -6.19
CA GLU A 441 62.19 -148.12 -6.97
C GLU A 441 60.94 -147.64 -6.22
N GLU A 442 60.17 -148.57 -5.63
CA GLU A 442 59.00 -148.25 -4.80
C GLU A 442 59.40 -147.41 -3.57
N LEU A 443 60.50 -147.76 -2.87
CA LEU A 443 61.07 -146.95 -1.78
C LEU A 443 61.59 -145.57 -2.23
N HIS A 444 62.18 -145.47 -3.42
CA HIS A 444 62.61 -144.18 -3.99
C HIS A 444 61.40 -143.28 -4.30
N ASN A 445 60.38 -143.83 -4.96
CA ASN A 445 59.13 -143.12 -5.26
C ASN A 445 58.42 -142.65 -3.98
N LEU A 446 58.39 -143.47 -2.92
CA LEU A 446 57.87 -143.09 -1.61
C LEU A 446 58.68 -141.96 -0.95
N ARG A 447 60.01 -141.94 -1.08
CA ARG A 447 60.84 -140.80 -0.62
C ARG A 447 60.53 -139.53 -1.40
N CYS A 448 60.45 -139.60 -2.73
CA CYS A 448 60.13 -138.45 -3.58
C CYS A 448 58.74 -137.89 -3.28
N LEU A 449 57.71 -138.74 -3.12
CA LEU A 449 56.38 -138.32 -2.67
C LEU A 449 56.40 -137.71 -1.27
N THR A 450 57.19 -138.25 -0.34
CA THR A 450 57.34 -137.70 1.01
C THR A 450 57.98 -136.31 0.97
N GLN A 451 59.01 -136.11 0.14
CA GLN A 451 59.67 -134.83 -0.06
C GLN A 451 58.73 -133.80 -0.70
N ILE A 452 58.04 -134.14 -1.80
CA ILE A 452 57.04 -133.27 -2.43
C ILE A 452 55.94 -132.87 -1.43
N LYS A 453 55.48 -133.81 -0.59
CA LYS A 453 54.51 -133.50 0.49
C LYS A 453 55.09 -132.74 1.67
N ALA A 454 56.41 -132.69 1.86
CA ALA A 454 57.05 -131.77 2.81
C ALA A 454 57.16 -130.36 2.20
N GLU A 455 57.56 -130.26 0.93
CA GLU A 455 57.68 -129.01 0.18
C GLU A 455 56.32 -128.32 -0.02
N GLU A 456 55.26 -129.07 -0.36
CA GLU A 456 53.87 -128.56 -0.40
C GLU A 456 53.43 -127.96 0.93
N ARG A 457 53.75 -128.62 2.06
CA ARG A 457 53.41 -128.11 3.40
C ARG A 457 54.22 -126.85 3.71
N GLY A 458 55.51 -126.84 3.38
CA GLY A 458 56.38 -125.67 3.53
C GLY A 458 55.99 -124.50 2.63
N GLN A 459 55.44 -124.75 1.44
CA GLN A 459 54.86 -123.71 0.58
C GLN A 459 53.54 -123.18 1.17
N LYS A 460 52.59 -124.06 1.49
CA LYS A 460 51.28 -123.68 2.07
C LYS A 460 51.43 -122.92 3.39
N HIS A 461 52.41 -123.27 4.23
CA HIS A 461 52.73 -122.51 5.44
C HIS A 461 53.32 -121.12 5.14
N ARG A 462 54.22 -121.00 4.14
CA ARG A 462 54.72 -119.69 3.65
C ARG A 462 53.66 -118.85 2.94
N GLU A 463 52.60 -119.46 2.43
CA GLU A 463 51.43 -118.76 1.87
C GLU A 463 50.48 -118.30 2.97
N LEU A 464 50.20 -119.15 3.95
CA LEU A 464 49.44 -118.80 5.16
C LEU A 464 50.09 -117.63 5.90
N LEU A 465 51.39 -117.70 6.22
CA LEU A 465 52.12 -116.62 6.89
C LEU A 465 52.09 -115.30 6.09
N ARG A 466 52.13 -115.35 4.75
CA ARG A 466 52.00 -114.15 3.91
C ARG A 466 50.57 -113.58 3.96
N ALA A 467 49.55 -114.44 3.94
CA ALA A 467 48.15 -114.03 4.08
C ALA A 467 47.86 -113.44 5.48
N GLU A 468 48.40 -114.05 6.54
CA GLU A 468 48.30 -113.55 7.92
C GLU A 468 48.97 -112.18 8.08
N GLN A 469 50.19 -112.01 7.55
CA GLN A 469 50.88 -110.71 7.57
C GLN A 469 50.13 -109.63 6.78
N LEU A 470 49.56 -109.97 5.62
CA LEU A 470 48.73 -109.04 4.85
C LEU A 470 47.42 -108.70 5.59
N HIS A 471 46.78 -109.68 6.23
CA HIS A 471 45.57 -109.46 7.03
C HIS A 471 45.87 -108.57 8.25
N GLN A 472 46.99 -108.79 8.95
CA GLN A 472 47.43 -107.93 10.06
C GLN A 472 47.69 -106.49 9.61
N ARG A 473 48.29 -106.27 8.44
CA ARG A 473 48.47 -104.93 7.85
C ARG A 473 47.13 -104.28 7.51
N MET A 474 46.23 -104.97 6.82
CA MET A 474 44.89 -104.43 6.52
C MET A 474 44.09 -104.14 7.80
N GLN A 475 44.23 -104.94 8.86
CA GLN A 475 43.64 -104.63 10.18
C GLN A 475 44.28 -103.39 10.84
N GLN A 476 45.54 -103.08 10.59
CA GLN A 476 46.20 -101.86 11.09
C GLN A 476 45.72 -100.65 10.30
N GLU A 477 45.79 -100.71 8.97
CA GLU A 477 45.30 -99.67 8.06
C GLU A 477 43.82 -99.34 8.31
N LEU A 478 42.96 -100.36 8.50
CA LEU A 478 41.54 -100.15 8.79
C LEU A 478 41.34 -99.42 10.13
N ARG A 479 42.09 -99.78 11.18
CA ARG A 479 42.07 -99.05 12.47
C ARG A 479 42.56 -97.60 12.33
N GLU A 480 43.55 -97.35 11.47
CA GLU A 480 43.97 -95.98 11.15
C GLU A 480 42.88 -95.20 10.40
N LYS A 481 42.19 -95.82 9.43
CA LYS A 481 41.04 -95.19 8.76
C LYS A 481 39.89 -94.93 9.72
N ASP A 482 39.58 -95.84 10.64
CA ASP A 482 38.53 -95.64 11.66
C ASP A 482 38.84 -94.46 12.57
N LEU A 483 40.11 -94.29 13.00
CA LEU A 483 40.55 -93.13 13.77
C LEU A 483 40.40 -91.83 12.97
N ILE A 484 40.79 -91.83 11.69
CA ILE A 484 40.64 -90.68 10.78
C ILE A 484 39.16 -90.34 10.57
N ILE A 485 38.29 -91.34 10.37
CA ILE A 485 36.83 -91.17 10.20
C ILE A 485 36.21 -90.62 11.49
N MET A 486 36.61 -91.13 12.67
CA MET A 486 36.17 -90.60 13.96
C MET A 486 36.52 -89.10 14.10
N ASP A 487 37.74 -88.69 13.74
CA ASP A 487 38.16 -87.29 13.87
C ASP A 487 37.50 -86.37 12.83
N HIS A 488 37.27 -86.86 11.60
CA HIS A 488 36.43 -86.15 10.62
C HIS A 488 34.97 -86.03 11.09
N ASN A 489 34.42 -87.03 11.76
CA ASN A 489 33.07 -86.97 12.34
C ASN A 489 33.00 -85.99 13.52
N LYS A 490 34.03 -85.90 14.38
CA LYS A 490 34.14 -84.86 15.42
C LYS A 490 34.19 -83.46 14.79
N LEU A 491 34.98 -83.28 13.73
CA LEU A 491 35.08 -82.01 13.00
C LEU A 491 33.75 -81.63 12.34
N ASN A 492 33.07 -82.58 11.67
CA ASN A 492 31.76 -82.37 11.07
C ASN A 492 30.72 -81.96 12.14
N ALA A 493 30.66 -82.66 13.27
CA ALA A 493 29.78 -82.29 14.39
C ALA A 493 30.10 -80.91 14.98
N MET A 494 31.38 -80.50 15.01
CA MET A 494 31.78 -79.14 15.41
C MET A 494 31.32 -78.10 14.37
N LEU A 495 31.51 -78.36 13.08
CA LEU A 495 31.10 -77.48 11.99
C LEU A 495 29.58 -77.34 11.90
N GLN A 496 28.82 -78.42 12.05
CA GLN A 496 27.35 -78.40 12.12
C GLN A 496 26.85 -77.56 13.30
N ARG A 497 27.44 -77.70 14.50
CA ARG A 497 27.11 -76.84 15.66
C ARG A 497 27.42 -75.37 15.38
N ARG A 498 28.53 -75.07 14.71
CA ARG A 498 28.91 -73.70 14.34
C ARG A 498 27.99 -73.11 13.25
N LEU A 499 27.57 -73.92 12.27
CA LEU A 499 26.59 -73.53 11.26
C LEU A 499 25.21 -73.26 11.89
N PHE A 500 24.77 -74.10 12.84
CA PHE A 500 23.54 -73.85 13.59
C PHE A 500 23.61 -72.57 14.44
N GLN A 501 24.75 -72.29 15.08
CA GLN A 501 25.00 -71.02 15.77
C GLN A 501 24.92 -69.82 14.81
N TYR A 502 25.51 -69.91 13.60
CA TYR A 502 25.40 -68.85 12.60
C TYR A 502 23.98 -68.70 12.04
N SER A 503 23.23 -69.79 11.82
CA SER A 503 21.81 -69.74 11.44
C SER A 503 21.02 -68.94 12.47
N LYS A 504 21.12 -69.31 13.76
CA LYS A 504 20.42 -68.61 14.84
C LYS A 504 20.78 -67.13 14.92
N LEU A 505 22.04 -66.77 14.67
CA LEU A 505 22.48 -65.37 14.59
C LEU A 505 21.84 -64.64 13.39
N CYS A 506 21.77 -65.27 12.21
CA CYS A 506 21.05 -64.72 11.07
C CYS A 506 19.55 -64.56 11.34
N ASP A 507 18.92 -65.54 12.00
CA ASP A 507 17.50 -65.50 12.39
C ASP A 507 17.23 -64.34 13.37
N MET A 508 18.12 -64.12 14.34
CA MET A 508 18.06 -62.98 15.25
C MET A 508 18.23 -61.64 14.52
N ILE A 509 19.21 -61.53 13.62
CA ILE A 509 19.44 -60.32 12.80
C ILE A 509 18.24 -60.04 11.89
N MET A 510 17.58 -61.07 11.35
CA MET A 510 16.36 -60.92 10.55
C MET A 510 15.17 -60.49 11.42
N ALA A 511 15.03 -60.99 12.65
CA ALA A 511 14.01 -60.52 13.59
C ALA A 511 14.23 -59.04 13.98
N GLU A 512 15.47 -58.63 14.25
CA GLU A 512 15.82 -57.23 14.51
C GLU A 512 15.58 -56.34 13.28
N LYS A 513 15.98 -56.78 12.08
CA LYS A 513 15.69 -56.09 10.82
C LYS A 513 14.19 -55.88 10.64
N ASN A 514 13.37 -56.91 10.89
CA ASN A 514 11.91 -56.81 10.80
C ASN A 514 11.35 -55.84 11.85
N LYS A 515 11.88 -55.82 13.08
CA LYS A 515 11.54 -54.81 14.09
C LYS A 515 11.86 -53.39 13.60
N TYR A 516 13.02 -53.14 12.99
CA TYR A 516 13.38 -51.83 12.43
C TYR A 516 12.53 -51.44 11.21
N VAL A 517 12.16 -52.40 10.35
CA VAL A 517 11.21 -52.16 9.24
C VAL A 517 9.84 -51.76 9.78
N ASN A 518 9.33 -52.46 10.78
CA ASN A 518 8.05 -52.12 11.42
C ASN A 518 8.10 -50.74 12.08
N LEU A 519 9.17 -50.41 12.84
CA LEU A 519 9.35 -49.07 13.41
C LEU A 519 9.39 -47.99 12.33
N LYS A 520 10.10 -48.23 11.21
CA LYS A 520 10.15 -47.31 10.07
C LYS A 520 8.78 -47.15 9.40
N GLN A 521 7.99 -48.22 9.29
CA GLN A 521 6.63 -48.13 8.77
C GLN A 521 5.75 -47.28 9.69
N THR A 522 5.75 -47.55 11.01
CA THR A 522 4.96 -46.77 11.96
C THR A 522 5.38 -45.31 12.03
N SER A 523 6.67 -44.98 11.94
CA SER A 523 7.12 -43.58 11.89
C SER A 523 6.79 -42.91 10.55
N SER A 524 6.77 -43.66 9.43
CA SER A 524 6.31 -43.11 8.15
C SER A 524 4.81 -42.83 8.16
N GLN A 525 4.02 -43.66 8.86
CA GLN A 525 2.59 -43.45 9.05
C GLN A 525 2.30 -42.23 9.94
N THR A 526 2.94 -42.12 11.11
CA THR A 526 2.75 -40.93 11.97
C THR A 526 3.26 -39.63 11.33
N ILE A 527 4.28 -39.69 10.47
CA ILE A 527 4.71 -38.53 9.66
C ILE A 527 3.64 -38.16 8.61
N ALA A 528 2.90 -39.11 8.05
CA ALA A 528 1.77 -38.81 7.14
C ALA A 528 0.59 -38.21 7.92
N GLU A 529 0.18 -38.82 9.03
CA GLU A 529 -0.88 -38.32 9.93
C GLU A 529 -0.60 -36.89 10.41
N LEU A 530 0.63 -36.60 10.84
CA LEU A 530 1.04 -35.26 11.27
C LEU A 530 1.06 -34.25 10.10
N ARG A 531 1.37 -34.67 8.87
CA ARG A 531 1.27 -33.80 7.68
C ARG A 531 -0.17 -33.48 7.34
N GLU A 532 -1.07 -34.45 7.45
CA GLU A 532 -2.51 -34.24 7.25
C GLU A 532 -3.08 -33.30 8.32
N GLN A 533 -2.70 -33.46 9.58
CA GLN A 533 -3.05 -32.51 10.66
C GLN A 533 -2.52 -31.10 10.39
N ILE A 534 -1.27 -30.94 9.92
CA ILE A 534 -0.71 -29.63 9.53
C ILE A 534 -1.49 -29.02 8.37
N ASN A 535 -1.87 -29.81 7.36
CA ASN A 535 -2.67 -29.32 6.23
C ASN A 535 -4.09 -28.88 6.68
N VAL A 536 -4.73 -29.62 7.58
CA VAL A 536 -6.04 -29.24 8.15
C VAL A 536 -5.91 -27.94 8.95
N LEU A 537 -4.91 -27.81 9.84
CA LEU A 537 -4.66 -26.58 10.59
C LEU A 537 -4.30 -25.39 9.69
N GLN A 538 -3.61 -25.64 8.56
CA GLN A 538 -3.36 -24.58 7.57
C GLN A 538 -4.66 -24.14 6.88
N ASN A 539 -5.52 -25.07 6.46
CA ASN A 539 -6.83 -24.74 5.90
C ASN A 539 -7.70 -23.96 6.91
N GLU A 540 -7.70 -24.36 8.19
CA GLU A 540 -8.39 -23.63 9.26
C GLU A 540 -7.82 -22.21 9.45
N MET A 541 -6.48 -22.04 9.45
CA MET A 541 -5.86 -20.72 9.49
C MET A 541 -6.23 -19.86 8.28
N GLU A 542 -6.32 -20.43 7.08
CA GLU A 542 -6.70 -19.71 5.86
C GLU A 542 -8.19 -19.32 5.86
N ILE A 543 -9.07 -20.19 6.36
CA ILE A 543 -10.48 -19.86 6.62
C ILE A 543 -10.58 -18.74 7.66
N GLN A 544 -9.89 -18.83 8.80
CA GLN A 544 -9.90 -17.79 9.84
C GLN A 544 -9.36 -16.45 9.32
N ARG A 545 -8.27 -16.45 8.52
CA ARG A 545 -7.76 -15.25 7.83
C ARG A 545 -8.79 -14.66 6.88
N SER A 546 -9.50 -15.49 6.11
CA SER A 546 -10.56 -15.00 5.20
C SER A 546 -11.71 -14.34 5.97
N VAL A 547 -12.12 -14.93 7.10
CA VAL A 547 -13.15 -14.38 8.00
C VAL A 547 -12.69 -13.06 8.63
N ALA A 548 -11.43 -12.99 9.10
CA ALA A 548 -10.85 -11.76 9.62
C ALA A 548 -10.87 -10.63 8.56
N ILE A 549 -10.39 -10.90 7.34
CA ILE A 549 -10.41 -9.94 6.23
C ILE A 549 -11.84 -9.49 5.88
N ILE A 550 -12.84 -10.37 5.96
CA ILE A 550 -14.26 -10.03 5.77
C ILE A 550 -14.77 -9.14 6.92
N LYS A 551 -14.39 -9.43 8.16
CA LYS A 551 -14.74 -8.61 9.34
C LYS A 551 -14.08 -7.24 9.28
N ASP A 552 -12.80 -7.13 8.93
CA ASP A 552 -12.10 -5.86 8.73
C ASP A 552 -12.73 -5.02 7.61
N ARG A 553 -13.11 -5.65 6.50
CA ARG A 553 -13.89 -5.02 5.42
C ARG A 553 -15.30 -4.58 5.86
N SER A 554 -15.86 -5.15 6.93
CA SER A 554 -17.12 -4.71 7.52
C SER A 554 -16.92 -3.57 8.53
N LEU A 555 -15.88 -3.63 9.35
CA LEU A 555 -15.50 -2.61 10.34
C LEU A 555 -15.08 -1.31 9.64
N THR A 556 -14.22 -1.38 8.62
CA THR A 556 -13.84 -0.21 7.81
C THR A 556 -15.04 0.45 7.14
N LYS A 557 -15.99 -0.32 6.59
CA LYS A 557 -17.28 0.21 6.10
C LYS A 557 -18.10 0.88 7.20
N ALA A 558 -18.12 0.33 8.41
CA ALA A 558 -18.79 0.95 9.56
C ALA A 558 -18.10 2.25 10.00
N HIS A 559 -16.78 2.29 10.12
CA HIS A 559 -16.00 3.50 10.43
C HIS A 559 -16.21 4.61 9.39
N ILE A 560 -16.26 4.26 8.09
CA ILE A 560 -16.56 5.24 7.02
C ILE A 560 -17.99 5.80 7.18
N LYS A 561 -18.98 4.94 7.47
CA LYS A 561 -20.36 5.40 7.76
C LYS A 561 -20.41 6.33 8.98
N ILE A 562 -19.72 5.97 10.08
CA ILE A 562 -19.67 6.78 11.31
C ILE A 562 -18.94 8.11 11.06
N SER A 563 -17.83 8.11 10.31
CA SER A 563 -17.11 9.33 9.93
C SER A 563 -17.97 10.26 9.08
N ASN A 564 -18.71 9.72 8.11
CA ASN A 564 -19.62 10.49 7.27
C ASN A 564 -20.81 11.03 8.07
N SER A 565 -21.39 10.22 8.97
CA SER A 565 -22.44 10.64 9.90
C SER A 565 -21.95 11.76 10.84
N SER A 566 -20.71 11.69 11.35
CA SER A 566 -20.14 12.80 12.12
C SER A 566 -20.00 14.05 11.27
N LYS A 567 -19.37 13.97 10.09
CA LYS A 567 -19.24 15.10 9.16
C LYS A 567 -20.60 15.73 8.79
N GLN A 568 -21.68 14.95 8.72
CA GLN A 568 -23.04 15.46 8.56
C GLN A 568 -23.56 16.14 9.84
N ARG A 569 -23.42 15.50 11.01
CA ARG A 569 -23.79 16.07 12.32
C ARG A 569 -23.07 17.39 12.60
N ASP A 570 -21.80 17.47 12.24
CA ASP A 570 -20.93 18.60 12.53
C ASP A 570 -21.18 19.76 11.53
N LYS A 571 -21.56 19.44 10.27
CA LYS A 571 -22.19 20.43 9.35
C LYS A 571 -23.51 20.96 9.91
N LEU A 572 -24.44 20.08 10.30
CA LEU A 572 -25.73 20.47 10.87
C LEU A 572 -25.56 21.32 12.15
N ARG A 573 -24.61 20.98 13.02
CA ARG A 573 -24.24 21.81 14.18
C ARG A 573 -23.75 23.20 13.76
N ASN A 574 -22.87 23.29 12.77
CA ASN A 574 -22.39 24.58 12.27
C ASN A 574 -23.53 25.41 11.65
N ASP A 575 -24.46 24.78 10.94
CA ASP A 575 -25.61 25.47 10.35
C ASP A 575 -26.66 25.89 11.40
N ILE A 576 -26.89 25.08 12.43
CA ILE A 576 -27.65 25.47 13.64
C ILE A 576 -26.98 26.67 14.32
N SER A 577 -25.67 26.65 14.54
CA SER A 577 -24.93 27.78 15.14
C SER A 577 -25.04 29.06 14.32
N LYS A 578 -25.01 28.98 12.98
CA LYS A 578 -25.26 30.13 12.09
C LYS A 578 -26.69 30.67 12.24
N VAL A 579 -27.68 29.79 12.34
CA VAL A 579 -29.09 30.18 12.53
C VAL A 579 -29.31 30.83 13.91
N VAL A 580 -28.76 30.24 14.97
CA VAL A 580 -28.79 30.81 16.33
C VAL A 580 -28.10 32.18 16.36
N TRP A 581 -26.92 32.31 15.75
CA TRP A 581 -26.21 33.59 15.67
C TRP A 581 -27.05 34.67 14.94
N LYS A 582 -27.65 34.34 13.79
CA LYS A 582 -28.58 35.25 13.08
C LYS A 582 -29.81 35.59 13.91
N GLN A 583 -30.36 34.64 14.68
CA GLN A 583 -31.49 34.89 15.56
C GLN A 583 -31.12 35.80 16.74
N CYS A 584 -29.91 35.67 17.29
CA CYS A 584 -29.38 36.61 18.28
C CYS A 584 -29.20 38.01 17.68
N GLN A 585 -28.64 38.12 16.47
CA GLN A 585 -28.51 39.40 15.76
C GLN A 585 -29.88 40.08 15.56
N ILE A 586 -30.86 39.36 14.98
CA ILE A 586 -32.21 39.89 14.76
C ILE A 586 -32.91 40.26 16.09
N SER A 587 -32.64 39.52 17.18
CA SER A 587 -33.17 39.83 18.50
C SER A 587 -32.55 41.10 19.11
N GLN A 588 -31.27 41.35 18.83
CA GLN A 588 -30.59 42.60 19.20
C GLN A 588 -31.12 43.77 18.36
N GLU A 589 -31.17 43.63 17.04
CA GLU A 589 -31.73 44.65 16.13
C GLU A 589 -33.18 45.00 16.49
N TYR A 590 -33.99 44.01 16.89
CA TYR A 590 -35.34 44.24 17.43
C TYR A 590 -35.33 45.01 18.76
N GLY A 591 -34.37 44.73 19.66
CA GLY A 591 -34.18 45.46 20.91
C GLY A 591 -33.79 46.92 20.70
N ASP A 592 -32.86 47.17 19.77
CA ASP A 592 -32.40 48.50 19.40
C ASP A 592 -33.52 49.30 18.71
N ASN A 593 -34.21 48.70 17.74
CA ASN A 593 -35.41 49.29 17.10
C ASN A 593 -36.52 49.61 18.13
N LYS A 594 -36.72 48.76 19.15
CA LYS A 594 -37.68 49.01 20.23
C LYS A 594 -37.25 50.20 21.11
N LEU A 595 -35.95 50.37 21.36
CA LEU A 595 -35.41 51.54 22.05
C LEU A 595 -35.59 52.82 21.23
N GLU A 596 -35.42 52.77 19.90
CA GLU A 596 -35.69 53.90 19.01
C GLU A 596 -37.17 54.26 18.95
N LEU A 597 -38.06 53.25 18.85
CA LEU A 597 -39.51 53.47 18.94
C LEU A 597 -39.90 54.14 20.26
N MET A 598 -39.33 53.74 21.41
CA MET A 598 -39.60 54.42 22.69
C MET A 598 -39.10 55.88 22.70
N LYS A 599 -37.95 56.19 22.08
CA LYS A 599 -37.48 57.58 21.92
C LYS A 599 -38.43 58.40 21.05
N LEU A 600 -38.89 57.83 19.93
CA LEU A 600 -39.80 58.48 18.99
C LEU A 600 -41.19 58.69 19.59
N THR A 601 -41.75 57.70 20.31
CA THR A 601 -43.01 57.85 21.06
C THR A 601 -42.89 58.93 22.14
N ASN A 602 -41.78 58.98 22.90
CA ASN A 602 -41.57 60.06 23.86
C ASN A 602 -41.47 61.44 23.17
N MET A 603 -40.80 61.52 22.02
CA MET A 603 -40.74 62.77 21.23
C MET A 603 -42.13 63.18 20.71
N MET A 604 -42.96 62.23 20.24
CA MET A 604 -44.34 62.48 19.85
C MET A 604 -45.17 62.97 21.03
N ASN A 605 -45.11 62.31 22.19
CA ASN A 605 -45.83 62.72 23.40
C ASN A 605 -45.47 64.17 23.80
N ASN A 606 -44.18 64.54 23.76
CA ASN A 606 -43.74 65.91 24.05
C ASN A 606 -44.23 66.92 22.99
N GLN A 607 -44.33 66.50 21.71
CA GLN A 607 -44.89 67.33 20.64
C GLN A 607 -46.42 67.47 20.78
N GLU A 608 -47.13 66.43 21.21
CA GLU A 608 -48.56 66.47 21.52
C GLU A 608 -48.83 67.36 22.75
N GLU A 609 -48.02 67.28 23.81
CA GLU A 609 -48.12 68.15 24.99
C GLU A 609 -47.90 69.63 24.64
N THR A 610 -46.86 69.95 23.85
CA THR A 610 -46.63 71.33 23.39
C THR A 610 -47.70 71.82 22.41
N LEU A 611 -48.29 70.95 21.58
CA LEU A 611 -49.45 71.30 20.75
C LEU A 611 -50.70 71.54 21.59
N LEU A 612 -50.94 70.76 22.65
CA LEU A 612 -52.03 70.99 23.60
C LEU A 612 -51.86 72.32 24.36
N GLU A 613 -50.63 72.65 24.78
CA GLU A 613 -50.34 73.94 25.41
C GLU A 613 -50.53 75.12 24.42
N ILE A 614 -50.09 74.97 23.16
CA ILE A 614 -50.35 75.97 22.11
C ILE A 614 -51.86 76.13 21.86
N ASN A 615 -52.62 75.05 21.76
CA ASN A 615 -54.07 75.09 21.57
C ASN A 615 -54.76 75.80 22.75
N LYS A 616 -54.40 75.48 24.00
CA LYS A 616 -54.91 76.15 25.20
C LYS A 616 -54.56 77.65 25.25
N ASN A 617 -53.37 78.02 24.76
CA ASN A 617 -52.98 79.42 24.61
C ASN A 617 -53.77 80.13 23.49
N GLN A 618 -54.17 79.42 22.43
CA GLN A 618 -55.08 79.94 21.40
C GLN A 618 -56.51 80.07 21.92
N GLU A 619 -57.04 79.08 22.64
CA GLU A 619 -58.37 79.12 23.27
C GLU A 619 -58.48 80.31 24.22
N THR A 620 -57.54 80.47 25.15
CA THR A 620 -57.54 81.62 26.07
C THR A 620 -57.30 82.97 25.38
N ALA A 621 -56.62 83.01 24.23
CA ALA A 621 -56.54 84.21 23.39
C ALA A 621 -57.87 84.50 22.66
N ILE A 622 -58.60 83.48 22.22
CA ILE A 622 -59.94 83.60 21.62
C ILE A 622 -60.96 84.03 22.67
N GLU A 623 -60.91 83.48 23.89
CA GLU A 623 -61.73 83.93 25.03
C GLU A 623 -61.51 85.41 25.32
N ARG A 624 -60.26 85.86 25.47
CA ARG A 624 -59.90 87.27 25.67
C ARG A 624 -60.38 88.17 24.53
N ARG A 625 -60.21 87.73 23.27
CA ARG A 625 -60.71 88.44 22.09
C ARG A 625 -62.24 88.55 22.12
N ASN A 626 -62.93 87.49 22.51
CA ASN A 626 -64.40 87.46 22.58
C ASN A 626 -64.91 88.35 23.71
N SER A 627 -64.28 88.35 24.90
CA SER A 627 -64.67 89.25 26.00
C SER A 627 -64.41 90.72 25.66
N LEU A 628 -63.30 91.04 24.99
CA LEU A 628 -63.04 92.38 24.47
C LEU A 628 -64.04 92.78 23.37
N GLY A 629 -64.42 91.84 22.50
CA GLY A 629 -65.46 92.06 21.49
C GLY A 629 -66.83 92.36 22.09
N ILE A 630 -67.21 91.67 23.18
CA ILE A 630 -68.44 91.95 23.93
C ILE A 630 -68.35 93.34 24.58
N GLN A 631 -67.25 93.69 25.24
CA GLN A 631 -67.05 95.02 25.82
C GLN A 631 -67.08 96.15 24.78
N LEU A 632 -66.56 95.91 23.57
CA LEU A 632 -66.66 96.86 22.46
C LEU A 632 -68.10 97.03 21.99
N LEU A 633 -68.88 95.95 21.88
CA LEU A 633 -70.31 96.02 21.55
C LEU A 633 -71.12 96.73 22.65
N GLU A 634 -70.85 96.47 23.93
CA GLU A 634 -71.43 97.21 25.06
C GLU A 634 -71.10 98.71 24.99
N HIS A 635 -69.86 99.07 24.61
CA HIS A 635 -69.47 100.46 24.37
C HIS A 635 -70.13 101.08 23.12
N GLU A 636 -70.31 100.32 22.04
CA GLU A 636 -71.03 100.77 20.84
C GLU A 636 -72.52 100.99 21.12
N GLU A 637 -73.18 100.11 21.89
CA GLU A 637 -74.54 100.32 22.38
C GLU A 637 -74.64 101.57 23.26
N VAL A 638 -73.69 101.79 24.17
CA VAL A 638 -73.64 103.01 25.00
C VAL A 638 -73.44 104.26 24.14
N LEU A 639 -72.57 104.23 23.13
CA LEU A 639 -72.38 105.33 22.17
C LEU A 639 -73.63 105.59 21.33
N PHE A 640 -74.30 104.55 20.83
CA PHE A 640 -75.57 104.65 20.13
C PHE A 640 -76.65 105.32 20.99
N ASN A 641 -76.77 104.90 22.25
CA ASN A 641 -77.65 105.51 23.26
C ASN A 641 -77.29 106.99 23.54
N TYR A 642 -76.03 107.42 23.36
CA TYR A 642 -75.66 108.84 23.42
C TYR A 642 -76.01 109.58 22.14
N TYR A 643 -75.79 109.01 20.95
CA TYR A 643 -76.19 109.60 19.67
C TYR A 643 -77.71 109.83 19.59
N GLU A 644 -78.54 108.87 20.03
CA GLU A 644 -79.99 109.08 20.10
C GLU A 644 -80.36 110.24 21.05
N LYS A 645 -79.72 110.33 22.22
CA LYS A 645 -79.94 111.45 23.16
C LYS A 645 -79.55 112.80 22.56
N VAL A 646 -78.43 112.87 21.83
CA VAL A 646 -78.01 114.08 21.11
C VAL A 646 -79.02 114.43 20.02
N ASN A 647 -79.42 113.48 19.17
CA ASN A 647 -80.42 113.71 18.11
C ASN A 647 -81.76 114.22 18.67
N VAL A 648 -82.23 113.67 19.81
CA VAL A 648 -83.44 114.15 20.51
C VAL A 648 -83.25 115.57 21.06
N GLN A 649 -82.07 115.90 21.57
CA GLN A 649 -81.74 117.26 22.04
C GLN A 649 -81.64 118.25 20.88
N GLU A 650 -81.00 117.90 19.76
CA GLU A 650 -80.92 118.72 18.55
C GLU A 650 -82.29 118.97 17.92
N ALA A 651 -83.17 117.96 17.90
CA ALA A 651 -84.56 118.13 17.47
C ALA A 651 -85.34 119.07 18.40
N ALA A 652 -85.13 118.99 19.72
CA ALA A 652 -85.73 119.89 20.69
C ALA A 652 -85.19 121.34 20.58
N ILE A 653 -83.89 121.51 20.36
CA ILE A 653 -83.24 122.81 20.08
C ILE A 653 -83.79 123.39 18.78
N SER A 654 -83.86 122.61 17.71
CA SER A 654 -84.40 123.05 16.41
C SER A 654 -85.86 123.49 16.53
N LYS A 655 -86.70 122.74 17.25
CA LYS A 655 -88.08 123.12 17.56
C LYS A 655 -88.17 124.43 18.37
N ARG A 656 -87.25 124.63 19.33
CA ARG A 656 -87.16 125.87 20.12
C ARG A 656 -86.70 127.05 19.26
N ASN A 657 -85.76 126.85 18.35
CA ASN A 657 -85.26 127.88 17.43
C ASN A 657 -86.36 128.31 16.45
N MET A 658 -87.13 127.38 15.89
CA MET A 658 -88.31 127.69 15.07
C MET A 658 -89.36 128.51 15.86
N ALA A 659 -89.56 128.23 17.15
CA ALA A 659 -90.45 129.02 18.00
C ALA A 659 -89.90 130.42 18.29
N MET A 660 -88.58 130.57 18.50
CA MET A 660 -87.91 131.86 18.63
C MET A 660 -88.01 132.70 17.35
N GLU A 661 -87.72 132.13 16.18
CA GLU A 661 -87.85 132.82 14.90
C GLU A 661 -89.27 133.34 14.67
N ASN A 662 -90.28 132.57 15.06
CA ASN A 662 -91.67 132.97 14.93
C ASN A 662 -91.99 134.11 15.91
N ALA A 663 -91.60 134.01 17.18
CA ALA A 663 -91.74 135.12 18.13
C ALA A 663 -91.00 136.40 17.67
N GLU A 664 -89.88 136.28 16.97
CA GLU A 664 -89.21 137.42 16.33
C GLU A 664 -89.96 137.95 15.08
N LYS A 665 -90.68 137.11 14.33
CA LYS A 665 -91.56 137.55 13.23
C LYS A 665 -92.75 138.32 13.81
N ASP A 666 -93.42 137.75 14.82
CA ASP A 666 -94.51 138.39 15.57
C ASP A 666 -94.05 139.75 16.16
N MET A 667 -92.85 139.82 16.75
CA MET A 667 -92.27 141.06 17.26
C MET A 667 -91.97 142.09 16.16
N ARG A 668 -91.56 141.65 14.96
CA ARG A 668 -91.34 142.52 13.78
C ARG A 668 -92.67 143.04 13.23
N GLU A 669 -93.72 142.23 13.20
CA GLU A 669 -95.07 142.62 12.78
C GLU A 669 -95.67 143.64 13.76
N LEU A 670 -95.66 143.36 15.07
CA LEU A 670 -96.06 144.32 16.10
C LEU A 670 -95.24 145.62 16.05
N GLN A 671 -93.96 145.56 15.67
CA GLN A 671 -93.12 146.75 15.50
C GLN A 671 -93.51 147.57 14.25
N LEU A 672 -94.06 146.94 13.20
CA LEU A 672 -94.66 147.64 12.05
C LEU A 672 -95.99 148.30 12.44
N ASP A 673 -96.86 147.59 13.16
CA ASP A 673 -98.14 148.15 13.66
C ASP A 673 -97.91 149.38 14.54
N ILE A 674 -96.95 149.31 15.48
CA ILE A 674 -96.54 150.45 16.31
C ILE A 674 -96.05 151.63 15.46
N ASN A 675 -95.42 151.38 14.31
CA ASN A 675 -94.96 152.43 13.40
C ASN A 675 -96.09 153.02 12.54
N GLU A 676 -97.11 152.23 12.18
CA GLU A 676 -98.32 152.73 11.52
C GLU A 676 -99.17 153.57 12.48
N GLU A 677 -99.37 153.14 13.73
CA GLU A 677 -100.05 153.95 14.74
C GLU A 677 -99.32 155.27 15.02
N ARG A 678 -97.97 155.25 15.06
CA ARG A 678 -97.15 156.48 15.10
C ARG A 678 -97.40 157.38 13.88
N ARG A 679 -97.64 156.82 12.69
CA ARG A 679 -98.00 157.58 11.47
C ARG A 679 -99.40 158.19 11.58
N GLN A 680 -100.38 157.46 12.11
CA GLN A 680 -101.73 157.98 12.37
C GLN A 680 -101.72 159.12 13.39
N ILE A 681 -100.95 158.98 14.48
CA ILE A 681 -100.73 160.06 15.46
C ILE A 681 -100.09 161.29 14.80
N ALA A 682 -99.12 161.10 13.90
CA ALA A 682 -98.50 162.20 13.17
C ALA A 682 -99.46 162.92 12.20
N LEU A 683 -100.40 162.20 11.58
CA LEU A 683 -101.47 162.79 10.76
C LEU A 683 -102.46 163.59 11.63
N LYS A 684 -102.95 163.01 12.74
CA LYS A 684 -103.81 163.71 13.71
C LYS A 684 -103.18 165.00 14.24
N ARG A 685 -101.86 165.00 14.49
CA ARG A 685 -101.12 166.22 14.90
C ARG A 685 -101.09 167.32 13.82
N LYS A 686 -101.18 166.98 12.52
CA LYS A 686 -101.28 167.97 11.43
C LYS A 686 -102.68 168.59 11.34
N GLU A 687 -103.74 167.82 11.56
CA GLU A 687 -105.11 168.35 11.61
C GLU A 687 -105.27 169.43 12.69
N VAL A 688 -104.66 169.23 13.87
CA VAL A 688 -104.66 170.21 14.98
C VAL A 688 -103.96 171.52 14.61
N LEU A 689 -102.90 171.46 13.77
CA LEU A 689 -102.19 172.67 13.32
C LEU A 689 -102.99 173.52 12.33
N HIS A 690 -103.94 172.94 11.59
CA HIS A 690 -104.88 173.73 10.78
C HIS A 690 -105.98 174.40 11.62
N ARG A 691 -106.39 173.80 12.74
CA ARG A 691 -107.38 174.42 13.63
C ARG A 691 -106.85 175.71 14.28
N ARG A 692 -105.59 175.72 14.72
CA ARG A 692 -104.96 176.90 15.34
C ARG A 692 -104.89 178.13 14.45
N ARG A 693 -104.64 177.97 13.14
CA ARG A 693 -104.58 179.13 12.22
C ARG A 693 -105.91 179.88 12.11
N LEU A 694 -107.03 179.15 12.19
CA LEU A 694 -108.37 179.74 12.21
C LEU A 694 -108.73 180.38 13.57
N GLU A 695 -108.05 179.98 14.64
CA GLU A 695 -108.16 180.62 15.96
C GLU A 695 -107.30 181.91 16.00
N GLU A 696 -106.10 181.88 15.41
CA GLU A 696 -105.18 183.02 15.29
C GLU A 696 -105.80 184.22 14.54
N GLU A 697 -106.45 183.99 13.38
CA GLU A 697 -107.09 185.05 12.58
C GLU A 697 -108.24 185.77 13.32
N VAL A 698 -108.97 185.07 14.20
CA VAL A 698 -110.05 185.67 15.00
C VAL A 698 -109.49 186.57 16.11
N THR A 699 -108.33 186.23 16.69
CA THR A 699 -107.76 186.99 17.81
C THR A 699 -107.17 188.35 17.44
N MET A 700 -106.69 188.56 16.21
CA MET A 700 -106.10 189.85 15.83
C MET A 700 -107.13 191.00 15.82
N LEU A 701 -108.35 190.75 15.32
CA LEU A 701 -109.44 191.73 15.27
C LEU A 701 -110.02 192.11 16.65
N GLN A 702 -109.52 191.53 17.74
CA GLN A 702 -109.91 191.86 19.12
C GLN A 702 -108.80 192.53 19.95
N ILE A 703 -107.60 192.74 19.39
CA ILE A 703 -106.44 193.29 20.12
C ILE A 703 -106.03 194.71 19.63
N GLU A 704 -106.58 195.19 18.51
CA GLU A 704 -106.47 196.60 18.06
C GLU A 704 -107.13 197.64 19.01
N LEU A 705 -107.68 197.21 20.16
CA LEU A 705 -108.42 198.05 21.11
C LEU A 705 -107.71 198.28 22.46
N SER A 706 -106.50 197.76 22.68
CA SER A 706 -105.78 197.90 23.96
C SER A 706 -104.28 198.14 23.82
N GLU A 707 -103.89 199.37 23.45
CA GLU A 707 -102.51 199.84 23.57
C GLU A 707 -102.15 200.14 25.04
N SER A 708 -101.02 199.57 25.54
CA SER A 708 -99.97 200.23 26.35
C SER A 708 -99.24 199.32 27.39
N ILE A 709 -97.91 199.50 27.47
CA ILE A 709 -96.97 199.16 28.58
C ILE A 709 -96.34 197.73 28.65
N ASP A 710 -95.00 197.72 28.45
CA ASP A 710 -93.88 196.89 28.99
C ASP A 710 -93.56 195.42 28.58
N ARG A 711 -92.38 194.92 29.02
CA ARG A 711 -91.49 193.90 28.38
C ARG A 711 -90.73 192.96 29.38
N THR A 712 -89.96 191.97 28.86
CA THR A 712 -88.83 191.16 29.47
C THR A 712 -89.16 189.86 30.26
N LEU A 713 -88.38 188.73 30.34
CA LEU A 713 -87.10 188.21 29.74
C LEU A 713 -86.85 186.64 29.99
N GLU A 714 -85.97 185.98 29.18
CA GLU A 714 -84.89 184.93 29.44
C GLU A 714 -84.94 183.36 29.74
N SER A 715 -84.09 182.60 28.97
CA SER A 715 -83.10 181.48 29.33
C SER A 715 -83.54 179.99 29.68
N VAL A 716 -82.74 178.87 29.76
CA VAL A 716 -81.32 178.40 29.48
C VAL A 716 -81.30 176.97 28.76
N ASN A 717 -80.50 175.86 28.87
CA ASN A 717 -79.28 175.30 29.59
C ASN A 717 -78.58 174.07 28.84
N ARG A 718 -77.51 173.38 29.36
CA ARG A 718 -76.67 172.25 28.75
C ARG A 718 -75.81 171.37 29.74
N THR A 719 -75.01 170.33 29.30
CA THR A 719 -73.62 169.90 29.78
C THR A 719 -72.86 168.75 28.98
N VAL A 720 -71.52 168.48 29.18
CA VAL A 720 -70.49 167.97 28.16
C VAL A 720 -69.11 167.30 28.67
N ASP A 721 -68.41 166.43 27.84
CA ASP A 721 -66.95 165.95 27.60
C ASP A 721 -65.82 165.39 28.58
N PHE A 722 -64.74 164.69 28.04
CA PHE A 722 -63.25 165.07 27.99
C PHE A 722 -62.10 164.03 27.56
N LYS A 723 -60.76 164.37 27.55
CA LYS A 723 -59.60 163.74 26.74
C LYS A 723 -58.10 163.69 27.33
N LEU A 724 -56.99 163.64 26.52
CA LEU A 724 -55.63 162.95 26.71
C LEU A 724 -54.28 163.79 26.50
N LEU A 725 -53.02 163.35 26.93
CA LEU A 725 -51.61 163.85 26.56
C LEU A 725 -50.35 162.95 27.03
N PRO A 726 -49.04 163.12 26.60
CA PRO A 726 -47.87 162.13 26.75
C PRO A 726 -46.41 162.58 27.23
N GLY A 727 -45.41 161.65 27.36
CA GLY A 727 -43.95 161.86 27.73
C GLY A 727 -42.95 160.65 27.51
N LYS A 728 -41.63 160.71 27.87
CA LYS A 728 -40.52 159.75 27.46
C LYS A 728 -39.44 159.36 28.53
N ASP A 729 -39.04 158.07 28.63
CA ASP A 729 -37.67 157.47 28.67
C ASP A 729 -37.69 155.93 29.02
N PRO A 730 -36.63 155.11 28.78
CA PRO A 730 -36.66 153.64 28.89
C PRO A 730 -36.47 153.08 30.32
N SER A 731 -36.80 151.79 30.53
CA SER A 731 -37.01 151.17 31.85
C SER A 731 -36.50 149.72 31.93
N ASP A 732 -36.27 149.21 33.16
CA ASP A 732 -35.74 147.86 33.48
C ASP A 732 -36.42 146.71 32.74
N ALA A 733 -37.69 146.85 32.37
CA ALA A 733 -38.43 145.87 31.57
C ALA A 733 -37.77 145.54 30.21
N GLU A 734 -36.99 146.45 29.63
CA GLU A 734 -36.23 146.19 28.39
C GLU A 734 -34.95 145.36 28.64
N LEU A 735 -34.36 145.47 29.84
CA LEU A 735 -33.24 144.64 30.29
C LEU A 735 -33.71 143.24 30.70
N VAL A 736 -34.81 143.14 31.46
CA VAL A 736 -35.42 141.86 31.85
C VAL A 736 -35.81 141.04 30.62
N LYS A 737 -36.47 141.65 29.62
CA LYS A 737 -36.76 140.97 28.34
C LYS A 737 -35.53 140.49 27.58
N LYS A 738 -34.35 141.09 27.82
CA LYS A 738 -33.10 140.65 27.21
C LYS A 738 -32.47 139.46 27.94
N ILE A 739 -32.69 139.37 29.25
CA ILE A 739 -32.31 138.22 30.09
C ILE A 739 -33.24 137.03 29.79
N GLU A 740 -34.57 137.25 29.81
CA GLU A 740 -35.58 136.24 29.45
C GLU A 740 -35.29 135.62 28.06
N GLN A 741 -34.96 136.44 27.05
CA GLN A 741 -34.57 135.94 25.73
C GLN A 741 -33.29 135.07 25.75
N LEU A 742 -32.32 135.36 26.61
CA LEU A 742 -31.08 134.58 26.71
C LEU A 742 -31.28 133.28 27.49
N GLU A 743 -32.11 133.29 28.53
CA GLU A 743 -32.52 132.11 29.28
C GLU A 743 -33.36 131.14 28.42
N GLU A 744 -34.30 131.67 27.62
CA GLU A 744 -35.09 130.89 26.68
C GLU A 744 -34.21 130.22 25.59
N ASN A 745 -33.24 130.96 25.04
CA ASN A 745 -32.25 130.41 24.09
C ASN A 745 -31.34 129.35 24.74
N LEU A 746 -31.01 129.50 26.02
CA LEU A 746 -30.16 128.54 26.74
C LEU A 746 -30.94 127.25 27.03
N ALA A 747 -32.17 127.35 27.52
CA ALA A 747 -33.07 126.22 27.74
C ALA A 747 -33.42 125.46 26.44
N GLU A 748 -33.53 126.16 25.30
CA GLU A 748 -33.69 125.50 24.00
C GLU A 748 -32.43 124.69 23.63
N ARG A 749 -31.22 125.20 23.91
CA ARG A 749 -29.97 124.47 23.63
C ARG A 749 -29.73 123.31 24.57
N GLU A 750 -30.13 123.42 25.84
CA GLU A 750 -30.10 122.29 26.79
C GLU A 750 -31.06 121.19 26.35
N ARG A 751 -32.29 121.52 25.90
CA ARG A 751 -33.21 120.55 25.28
C ARG A 751 -32.60 119.88 24.06
N GLN A 752 -32.06 120.66 23.12
CA GLN A 752 -31.43 120.12 21.91
C GLN A 752 -30.24 119.20 22.25
N LEU A 753 -29.47 119.48 23.31
CA LEU A 753 -28.38 118.63 23.74
C LEU A 753 -28.89 117.33 24.38
N LEU A 754 -29.91 117.40 25.25
CA LEU A 754 -30.56 116.23 25.86
C LEU A 754 -31.21 115.32 24.80
N GLU A 755 -31.81 115.89 23.75
CA GLU A 755 -32.31 115.14 22.59
C GLU A 755 -31.18 114.41 21.84
N LYS A 756 -29.99 115.01 21.70
CA LYS A 756 -28.84 114.33 21.09
C LYS A 756 -28.28 113.24 21.99
N GLU A 757 -28.25 113.42 23.30
CA GLU A 757 -27.84 112.37 24.24
C GLU A 757 -28.83 111.19 24.23
N LEU A 758 -30.14 111.45 24.25
CA LEU A 758 -31.17 110.41 24.12
C LEU A 758 -31.08 109.68 22.78
N LEU A 759 -30.81 110.38 21.67
CA LEU A 759 -30.58 109.76 20.36
C LEU A 759 -29.30 108.91 20.35
N VAL A 760 -28.21 109.36 20.99
CA VAL A 760 -26.97 108.57 21.12
C VAL A 760 -27.22 107.32 21.96
N ASP A 761 -27.95 107.43 23.07
CA ASP A 761 -28.26 106.29 23.93
C ASP A 761 -29.20 105.29 23.23
N GLN A 762 -30.19 105.78 22.47
CA GLN A 762 -31.07 104.95 21.65
C GLN A 762 -30.33 104.26 20.49
N VAL A 763 -29.44 104.98 19.78
CA VAL A 763 -28.56 104.40 18.76
C VAL A 763 -27.60 103.36 19.38
N THR A 764 -27.07 103.60 20.57
CA THR A 764 -26.15 102.67 21.26
C THR A 764 -26.86 101.41 21.76
N ARG A 765 -28.10 101.53 22.24
CA ARG A 765 -28.96 100.39 22.60
C ARG A 765 -29.35 99.53 21.40
N LEU A 766 -29.47 100.11 20.21
CA LEU A 766 -29.75 99.38 18.96
C LEU A 766 -28.48 98.80 18.33
N SER A 767 -27.35 99.51 18.39
CA SER A 767 -26.11 99.12 17.71
C SER A 767 -25.32 98.04 18.46
N LYS A 768 -25.28 98.06 19.80
CA LYS A 768 -24.58 97.02 20.58
C LYS A 768 -25.07 95.59 20.29
N PRO A 769 -26.36 95.24 20.43
CA PRO A 769 -26.82 93.89 20.15
C PRO A 769 -26.64 93.51 18.68
N LEU A 770 -26.73 94.48 17.75
CA LEU A 770 -26.42 94.23 16.32
C LEU A 770 -24.92 93.98 16.09
N SER A 771 -24.02 94.61 16.84
CA SER A 771 -22.57 94.38 16.77
C SER A 771 -22.20 93.03 17.38
N GLU A 772 -22.73 92.72 18.56
CA GLU A 772 -22.54 91.43 19.23
C GLU A 772 -23.13 90.28 18.39
N GLN A 773 -24.29 90.48 17.76
CA GLN A 773 -24.87 89.54 16.81
C GLN A 773 -24.02 89.42 15.53
N ALA A 774 -23.47 90.53 15.01
CA ALA A 774 -22.60 90.51 13.83
C ALA A 774 -21.27 89.78 14.09
N GLU A 775 -20.65 89.97 15.25
CA GLU A 775 -19.40 89.29 15.65
C GLU A 775 -19.62 87.78 15.84
N ASN A 776 -20.69 87.38 16.54
CA ASN A 776 -21.09 85.98 16.65
C ASN A 776 -21.39 85.36 15.27
N CYS A 777 -22.19 86.04 14.43
CA CYS A 777 -22.44 85.63 13.05
C CYS A 777 -21.16 85.63 12.18
N GLN A 778 -20.15 86.42 12.49
CA GLN A 778 -18.87 86.41 11.77
C GLN A 778 -18.06 85.16 12.12
N GLN A 779 -18.04 84.76 13.40
CA GLN A 779 -17.44 83.49 13.84
C GLN A 779 -18.19 82.29 13.24
N ASP A 780 -19.52 82.31 13.25
CA ASP A 780 -20.35 81.27 12.63
C ASP A 780 -20.12 81.18 11.11
N ARG A 781 -20.10 82.32 10.41
CA ARG A 781 -19.77 82.40 8.97
C ARG A 781 -18.37 81.87 8.68
N LEU A 782 -17.38 82.11 9.55
CA LEU A 782 -16.04 81.55 9.41
C LEU A 782 -16.03 80.03 9.60
N SER A 783 -16.81 79.51 10.56
CA SER A 783 -17.00 78.06 10.75
C SER A 783 -17.71 77.41 9.55
N LEU A 784 -18.73 78.09 9.00
CA LEU A 784 -19.50 77.64 7.85
C LEU A 784 -18.65 77.68 6.57
N ALA A 785 -17.82 78.71 6.38
CA ALA A 785 -16.89 78.81 5.26
C ALA A 785 -15.79 77.73 5.32
N LYS A 786 -15.28 77.41 6.51
CA LYS A 786 -14.36 76.27 6.71
C LYS A 786 -15.04 74.94 6.34
N LYS A 787 -16.22 74.65 6.91
CA LYS A 787 -17.03 73.47 6.56
C LYS A 787 -17.37 73.40 5.08
N LEU A 788 -17.70 74.53 4.43
CA LEU A 788 -17.97 74.59 2.99
C LEU A 788 -16.73 74.28 2.15
N ASN A 789 -15.55 74.75 2.56
CA ASN A 789 -14.28 74.45 1.89
C ASN A 789 -13.83 73.01 2.11
N GLU A 790 -14.04 72.45 3.31
CA GLU A 790 -13.85 71.02 3.61
C GLU A 790 -14.79 70.16 2.77
N LEU A 791 -16.09 70.50 2.69
CA LEU A 791 -17.05 69.82 1.83
C LEU A 791 -16.68 69.94 0.34
N ARG A 792 -16.22 71.11 -0.13
CA ARG A 792 -15.70 71.28 -1.49
C ARG A 792 -14.47 70.40 -1.76
N SER A 793 -13.52 70.34 -0.83
CA SER A 793 -12.33 69.47 -0.90
C SER A 793 -12.72 67.99 -0.91
N ASN A 794 -13.69 67.60 -0.08
CA ASN A 794 -14.22 66.24 -0.03
C ASN A 794 -14.92 65.89 -1.36
N ILE A 795 -15.74 66.79 -1.90
CA ILE A 795 -16.40 66.62 -3.21
C ILE A 795 -15.38 66.53 -4.35
N THR A 796 -14.33 67.37 -4.40
CA THR A 796 -13.30 67.22 -5.43
C THR A 796 -12.47 65.95 -5.23
N SER A 797 -12.18 65.52 -4.01
CA SER A 797 -11.52 64.22 -3.74
C SER A 797 -12.39 63.02 -4.13
N ALA A 798 -13.71 63.14 -3.99
CA ALA A 798 -14.68 62.11 -4.37
C ALA A 798 -14.83 62.07 -5.89
N ASN A 799 -14.88 63.22 -6.57
CA ASN A 799 -14.90 63.31 -8.02
C ASN A 799 -13.62 62.75 -8.66
N HIS A 800 -12.44 63.03 -8.10
CA HIS A 800 -11.19 62.41 -8.59
C HIS A 800 -11.18 60.88 -8.37
N ARG A 801 -11.68 60.39 -7.23
CA ARG A 801 -11.85 58.94 -7.01
C ARG A 801 -12.87 58.31 -7.96
N LEU A 802 -14.00 58.97 -8.22
CA LEU A 802 -14.98 58.53 -9.21
C LEU A 802 -14.41 58.55 -10.63
N MET A 803 -13.57 59.52 -10.99
CA MET A 803 -12.87 59.54 -12.29
C MET A 803 -11.85 58.42 -12.40
N ALA A 804 -11.10 58.10 -11.33
CA ALA A 804 -10.19 56.96 -11.29
C ALA A 804 -10.95 55.63 -11.44
N VAL A 805 -11.98 55.40 -10.62
CA VAL A 805 -12.83 54.20 -10.69
C VAL A 805 -13.55 54.09 -12.04
N ALA A 806 -13.99 55.19 -12.65
CA ALA A 806 -14.58 55.18 -13.99
C ALA A 806 -13.56 54.86 -15.10
N ALA A 807 -12.32 55.33 -14.97
CA ALA A 807 -11.24 54.99 -15.90
C ALA A 807 -10.82 53.51 -15.75
N GLU A 808 -10.66 53.03 -14.51
CA GLU A 808 -10.42 51.62 -14.20
C GLU A 808 -11.55 50.73 -14.71
N LEU A 809 -12.80 51.07 -14.44
CA LEU A 809 -13.98 50.35 -14.96
C LEU A 809 -13.97 50.33 -16.49
N SER A 810 -13.62 51.44 -17.16
CA SER A 810 -13.51 51.51 -18.62
C SER A 810 -12.39 50.59 -19.15
N MET A 811 -11.24 50.53 -18.47
CA MET A 811 -10.14 49.61 -18.81
C MET A 811 -10.52 48.14 -18.57
N LYS A 812 -11.22 47.84 -17.46
CA LYS A 812 -11.70 46.48 -17.14
C LYS A 812 -12.79 46.04 -18.12
N GLN A 813 -13.68 46.94 -18.54
CA GLN A 813 -14.67 46.68 -19.61
C GLN A 813 -13.99 46.42 -20.96
N ALA A 814 -12.98 47.22 -21.33
CA ALA A 814 -12.20 46.99 -22.55
C ALA A 814 -11.47 45.63 -22.51
N ALA A 815 -10.84 45.27 -21.38
CA ALA A 815 -10.20 43.98 -21.19
C ALA A 815 -11.20 42.81 -21.26
N ALA A 816 -12.37 42.94 -20.61
CA ALA A 816 -13.43 41.93 -20.66
C ALA A 816 -14.01 41.76 -22.07
N LEU A 817 -14.15 42.84 -22.84
CA LEU A 817 -14.55 42.78 -24.25
C LEU A 817 -13.49 42.10 -25.12
N SER A 818 -12.20 42.38 -24.90
CA SER A 818 -11.09 41.69 -25.58
C SER A 818 -11.10 40.18 -25.28
N GLN A 819 -11.24 39.81 -24.00
CA GLN A 819 -11.34 38.41 -23.59
C GLN A 819 -12.60 37.73 -24.15
N GLN A 820 -13.73 38.44 -24.24
CA GLN A 820 -14.94 37.89 -24.87
C GLN A 820 -14.79 37.74 -26.39
N GLN A 821 -13.97 38.57 -27.06
CA GLN A 821 -13.60 38.38 -28.46
C GLN A 821 -12.68 37.16 -28.62
N GLU A 822 -11.62 37.04 -27.82
CA GLU A 822 -10.75 35.86 -27.80
C GLU A 822 -11.52 34.56 -27.56
N ILE A 823 -12.44 34.54 -26.58
CA ILE A 823 -13.29 33.37 -26.30
C ILE A 823 -14.12 33.01 -27.55
N LYS A 824 -14.79 33.98 -28.18
CA LYS A 824 -15.57 33.76 -29.41
C LYS A 824 -14.71 33.29 -30.58
N GLU A 825 -13.46 33.76 -30.69
CA GLU A 825 -12.51 33.28 -31.70
C GLU A 825 -12.06 31.84 -31.43
N ARG A 826 -11.85 31.46 -30.16
CA ARG A 826 -11.54 30.07 -29.78
C ARG A 826 -12.74 29.14 -29.91
N GLU A 827 -13.95 29.59 -29.58
CA GLU A 827 -15.20 28.87 -29.85
C GLU A 827 -15.35 28.63 -31.37
N LEU A 828 -15.20 29.67 -32.19
CA LEU A 828 -15.23 29.55 -33.65
C LEU A 828 -14.10 28.65 -34.20
N GLN A 829 -12.93 28.64 -33.56
CA GLN A 829 -11.84 27.72 -33.88
C GLN A 829 -12.23 26.27 -33.56
N VAL A 830 -12.78 26.01 -32.36
CA VAL A 830 -13.27 24.68 -31.95
C VAL A 830 -14.39 24.20 -32.87
N ASP A 831 -15.37 25.04 -33.21
CA ASP A 831 -16.45 24.69 -34.15
C ASP A 831 -15.91 24.34 -35.55
N ARG A 832 -14.83 25.00 -35.99
CA ARG A 832 -14.15 24.67 -37.26
C ARG A 832 -13.43 23.34 -37.14
N CYS A 833 -12.72 23.10 -36.03
CA CYS A 833 -12.02 21.85 -35.75
C CYS A 833 -12.98 20.65 -35.66
N GLN A 834 -14.13 20.82 -35.00
CA GLN A 834 -15.20 19.81 -34.93
C GLN A 834 -15.77 19.53 -36.32
N ARG A 835 -16.19 20.55 -37.07
CA ARG A 835 -16.71 20.36 -38.44
C ARG A 835 -15.71 19.74 -39.41
N ARG A 836 -14.41 19.99 -39.25
CA ARG A 836 -13.36 19.28 -40.00
C ARG A 836 -13.28 17.80 -39.60
N LEU A 837 -13.33 17.51 -38.30
CA LEU A 837 -13.30 16.14 -37.77
C LEU A 837 -14.54 15.33 -38.21
N GLU A 838 -15.73 15.92 -38.20
CA GLU A 838 -16.98 15.35 -38.73
C GLU A 838 -16.87 15.02 -40.24
N GLN A 839 -16.12 15.82 -40.99
CA GLN A 839 -15.80 15.59 -42.41
C GLN A 839 -14.64 14.61 -42.63
N GLY A 840 -14.11 13.98 -41.57
CA GLY A 840 -12.97 13.05 -41.64
C GLY A 840 -11.62 13.72 -41.92
N LEU A 841 -11.53 15.05 -41.83
CA LEU A 841 -10.31 15.84 -42.04
C LEU A 841 -9.63 16.13 -40.69
N PRO A 842 -8.28 16.32 -40.65
CA PRO A 842 -7.59 16.69 -39.42
C PRO A 842 -8.14 18.00 -38.82
N PRO A 843 -8.29 18.10 -37.48
CA PRO A 843 -8.95 19.25 -36.86
C PRO A 843 -8.26 20.61 -37.13
N CYS A 844 -6.93 20.62 -37.16
CA CYS A 844 -6.10 21.81 -37.40
C CYS A 844 -5.19 21.60 -38.62
N PRO A 845 -4.84 22.65 -39.37
CA PRO A 845 -3.87 22.55 -40.47
C PRO A 845 -2.47 22.14 -39.99
N GLU A 846 -2.07 22.55 -38.79
CA GLU A 846 -0.80 22.15 -38.16
C GLU A 846 -0.75 20.63 -37.94
N MET A 847 -1.81 20.04 -37.39
CA MET A 847 -1.94 18.58 -37.23
C MET A 847 -1.98 17.84 -38.58
N GLU A 848 -2.50 18.48 -39.63
CA GLU A 848 -2.47 17.96 -41.00
C GLU A 848 -1.04 17.95 -41.57
N GLU A 849 -0.21 18.95 -41.25
CA GLU A 849 1.21 18.97 -41.60
C GLU A 849 2.03 17.94 -40.81
N GLU A 850 1.77 17.77 -39.52
CA GLU A 850 2.39 16.70 -38.72
C GLU A 850 2.03 15.31 -39.24
N TRP A 851 0.76 15.09 -39.60
CA TRP A 851 0.32 13.85 -40.24
C TRP A 851 1.02 13.62 -41.59
N LYS A 852 1.20 14.67 -42.40
CA LYS A 852 1.97 14.61 -43.65
C LYS A 852 3.44 14.26 -43.41
N LYS A 853 4.09 14.84 -42.40
CA LYS A 853 5.48 14.49 -41.99
C LYS A 853 5.56 13.01 -41.57
N MET A 854 4.68 12.56 -40.68
CA MET A 854 4.57 11.16 -40.23
C MET A 854 4.40 10.19 -41.41
N LEU A 855 3.55 10.53 -42.39
CA LEU A 855 3.33 9.70 -43.58
C LEU A 855 4.55 9.69 -44.53
N GLN A 856 5.27 10.81 -44.66
CA GLN A 856 6.52 10.89 -45.41
C GLN A 856 7.61 10.03 -44.76
N ASP A 857 7.75 10.07 -43.44
CA ASP A 857 8.74 9.26 -42.72
C ASP A 857 8.40 7.77 -42.66
N LYS A 858 7.11 7.42 -42.64
CA LYS A 858 6.67 6.03 -42.87
C LYS A 858 7.09 5.53 -44.26
N LYS A 859 6.92 6.35 -45.30
CA LYS A 859 7.39 6.06 -46.68
C LYS A 859 8.92 6.09 -46.83
N ARG A 860 9.63 6.84 -45.99
CA ARG A 860 11.10 6.79 -45.90
C ARG A 860 11.53 5.42 -45.37
N ARG A 861 11.14 5.09 -44.14
CA ARG A 861 11.44 3.82 -43.46
C ARG A 861 11.07 2.57 -44.27
N GLN A 862 10.00 2.64 -45.06
CA GLN A 862 9.62 1.55 -45.96
C GLN A 862 10.62 1.38 -47.12
N ARG A 863 11.04 2.46 -47.79
CA ARG A 863 12.09 2.38 -48.83
C ARG A 863 13.43 1.95 -48.25
N ASP A 864 13.78 2.45 -47.06
CA ASP A 864 15.00 2.08 -46.34
C ASP A 864 15.03 0.56 -46.00
N LYS A 865 13.85 -0.06 -45.83
CA LYS A 865 13.67 -1.51 -45.63
C LYS A 865 13.73 -2.28 -46.95
N GLU A 866 13.04 -1.81 -47.99
CA GLU A 866 13.07 -2.39 -49.34
C GLU A 866 14.50 -2.39 -49.92
N GLU A 867 15.27 -1.31 -49.68
CA GLU A 867 16.67 -1.21 -50.10
C GLU A 867 17.58 -2.18 -49.34
N LYS A 868 17.41 -2.33 -48.01
CA LYS A 868 18.10 -3.37 -47.23
C LYS A 868 17.74 -4.78 -47.66
N GLU A 869 16.50 -5.03 -48.05
CA GLU A 869 16.05 -6.34 -48.56
C GLU A 869 16.67 -6.66 -49.92
N ARG A 870 16.89 -5.66 -50.80
CA ARG A 870 17.69 -5.86 -52.01
C ARG A 870 19.18 -6.10 -51.71
N LEU A 871 19.79 -5.32 -50.81
CA LEU A 871 21.19 -5.51 -50.42
C LEU A 871 21.43 -6.93 -49.84
N ALA A 872 20.52 -7.43 -49.00
CA ALA A 872 20.57 -8.79 -48.47
C ALA A 872 20.30 -9.89 -49.52
N GLN A 873 19.67 -9.56 -50.65
CA GLN A 873 19.58 -10.45 -51.82
C GLN A 873 20.88 -10.40 -52.64
N GLU A 874 21.44 -9.21 -52.88
CA GLU A 874 22.72 -9.03 -53.56
C GLU A 874 23.88 -9.71 -52.80
N GLU A 875 23.93 -9.61 -51.46
CA GLU A 875 24.89 -10.37 -50.63
C GLU A 875 24.78 -11.89 -50.83
N LYS A 876 23.55 -12.44 -50.95
CA LYS A 876 23.35 -13.86 -51.22
C LYS A 876 23.83 -14.28 -52.62
N TRP A 877 23.63 -13.45 -53.64
CA TRP A 877 24.15 -13.70 -55.00
C TRP A 877 25.67 -13.51 -55.10
N ASN A 878 26.25 -12.67 -54.24
CA ASN A 878 27.68 -12.42 -54.16
C ASN A 878 28.46 -13.50 -53.38
N LEU A 879 27.78 -14.47 -52.78
CA LEU A 879 28.40 -15.57 -52.05
C LEU A 879 28.56 -16.81 -52.96
N LEU A 880 29.80 -17.13 -53.36
CA LEU A 880 30.06 -18.33 -54.16
C LEU A 880 29.92 -19.61 -53.31
N PRO A 881 29.57 -20.77 -53.91
CA PRO A 881 29.44 -22.06 -53.19
C PRO A 881 30.67 -22.48 -52.38
N ASN A 882 31.85 -21.95 -52.71
CA ASN A 882 33.11 -22.19 -51.99
C ASN A 882 33.31 -21.26 -50.77
N GLY A 883 32.30 -20.50 -50.36
CA GLY A 883 32.31 -19.64 -49.17
C GLY A 883 33.07 -18.30 -49.30
N VAL A 884 33.45 -17.90 -50.53
CA VAL A 884 34.17 -16.65 -50.80
C VAL A 884 33.22 -15.63 -51.43
N TYR A 885 33.17 -14.43 -50.85
CA TYR A 885 32.44 -13.29 -51.42
C TYR A 885 33.13 -12.76 -52.68
N THR A 886 32.35 -12.52 -53.73
CA THR A 886 32.77 -11.85 -54.97
C THR A 886 32.02 -10.54 -55.15
N THR A 887 32.72 -9.50 -55.62
CA THR A 887 32.14 -8.19 -56.01
C THR A 887 32.03 -8.00 -57.52
N ALA A 888 32.30 -9.06 -58.30
CA ALA A 888 32.15 -9.03 -59.76
C ALA A 888 30.70 -9.37 -60.17
N GLU A 889 30.05 -8.48 -60.93
CA GLU A 889 28.72 -8.75 -61.50
C GLU A 889 28.72 -10.07 -62.30
N PRO A 890 27.79 -11.01 -62.04
CA PRO A 890 27.68 -12.22 -62.82
C PRO A 890 27.36 -11.91 -64.29
N ARG A 891 28.07 -12.55 -65.21
CA ARG A 891 27.77 -12.45 -66.65
C ARG A 891 26.52 -13.27 -66.98
N PRO A 892 25.55 -12.75 -67.75
CA PRO A 892 24.33 -13.48 -68.12
C PRO A 892 24.56 -14.83 -68.81
N ASP A 893 25.70 -15.02 -69.48
CA ASP A 893 26.00 -16.21 -70.28
C ASP A 893 26.58 -17.40 -69.49
N ALA A 894 26.69 -17.32 -68.16
CA ALA A 894 27.28 -18.36 -67.31
C ALA A 894 26.27 -19.45 -66.90
N TYR A 895 25.71 -20.16 -67.88
CA TYR A 895 24.67 -21.18 -67.64
C TYR A 895 25.25 -22.50 -67.12
N ILE A 896 25.30 -22.67 -65.79
CA ILE A 896 25.63 -23.93 -65.10
C ILE A 896 24.36 -24.45 -64.41
N PRO A 897 23.74 -25.55 -64.90
CA PRO A 897 22.66 -26.23 -64.18
C PRO A 897 23.20 -26.92 -62.92
N GLU A 898 22.53 -26.75 -61.78
CA GLU A 898 23.03 -27.17 -60.46
C GLU A 898 22.91 -28.69 -60.17
N ASN A 899 22.49 -29.50 -61.15
CA ASN A 899 21.94 -30.85 -60.91
C ASN A 899 22.58 -32.00 -61.73
N ASP A 900 23.74 -31.81 -62.35
CA ASP A 900 24.46 -32.89 -63.06
C ASP A 900 25.98 -32.88 -62.79
N LEU A 901 26.57 -34.07 -62.70
CA LEU A 901 28.01 -34.26 -62.47
C LEU A 901 28.79 -34.21 -63.80
N ILE A 902 29.75 -33.27 -63.88
CA ILE A 902 30.68 -32.98 -65.00
C ILE A 902 30.09 -32.02 -66.06
N PRO A 903 30.71 -30.82 -66.27
CA PRO A 903 30.19 -29.81 -67.21
C PRO A 903 30.72 -29.97 -68.65
N VAL A 904 29.84 -29.80 -69.64
CA VAL A 904 30.21 -29.57 -71.06
C VAL A 904 29.36 -28.42 -71.62
N PRO A 905 29.94 -27.30 -72.07
CA PRO A 905 29.16 -26.18 -72.63
C PRO A 905 28.50 -26.54 -73.96
N ARG A 906 27.24 -26.13 -74.15
CA ARG A 906 26.60 -26.13 -75.47
C ARG A 906 26.94 -24.83 -76.22
N PRO A 907 27.17 -24.85 -77.55
CA PRO A 907 27.37 -23.62 -78.32
C PRO A 907 26.04 -22.87 -78.47
N ASN A 908 26.02 -21.58 -78.12
CA ASN A 908 24.93 -20.69 -78.52
C ASN A 908 25.03 -20.40 -80.03
N GLY A 909 23.88 -20.41 -80.71
CA GLY A 909 23.78 -20.02 -82.13
C GLY A 909 23.99 -18.52 -82.35
N ALA A 910 23.71 -18.05 -83.58
CA ALA A 910 24.00 -16.69 -84.05
C ALA A 910 23.21 -15.53 -83.38
N GLN A 911 22.63 -15.74 -82.19
CA GLN A 911 21.92 -14.75 -81.39
C GLN A 911 22.34 -14.87 -79.90
N ALA A 912 23.61 -14.58 -79.62
CA ALA A 912 24.09 -14.45 -78.24
C ALA A 912 23.59 -13.13 -77.60
N PRO A 913 23.08 -13.13 -76.35
CA PRO A 913 22.47 -11.97 -75.72
C PRO A 913 23.51 -10.95 -75.20
N PHE A 914 23.97 -10.07 -76.08
CA PHE A 914 24.94 -9.02 -75.74
C PHE A 914 24.39 -8.00 -74.72
N LYS A 915 24.99 -7.94 -73.52
CA LYS A 915 24.73 -6.91 -72.49
C LYS A 915 25.33 -5.56 -72.97
N PRO A 916 24.52 -4.53 -73.29
CA PRO A 916 25.04 -3.27 -73.78
C PRO A 916 25.81 -2.52 -72.69
N PHE A 917 26.94 -1.91 -73.07
CA PHE A 917 27.75 -1.08 -72.17
C PHE A 917 26.96 0.15 -71.69
N GLN A 918 27.07 0.47 -70.40
CA GLN A 918 26.53 1.72 -69.87
C GLN A 918 27.34 2.91 -70.42
N PRO A 919 26.70 4.03 -70.83
CA PRO A 919 27.41 5.22 -71.28
C PRO A 919 28.17 5.86 -70.12
N GLY A 920 29.46 6.19 -70.34
CA GLY A 920 30.33 6.77 -69.31
C GLY A 920 29.83 8.13 -68.79
N ALA A 921 30.27 8.49 -67.58
CA ALA A 921 29.74 9.59 -66.75
C ALA A 921 29.74 11.01 -67.38
N ASN A 922 30.36 11.19 -68.55
CA ASN A 922 30.33 12.44 -69.32
C ASN A 922 29.05 12.59 -70.17
N MET A 923 28.25 11.55 -70.39
CA MET A 923 27.03 11.61 -71.24
C MET A 923 25.77 12.09 -70.49
N ARG A 924 25.82 13.27 -69.89
CA ARG A 924 24.78 13.81 -68.98
C ARG A 924 23.44 14.23 -69.63
N HIS A 925 23.20 13.95 -70.91
CA HIS A 925 22.07 14.50 -71.68
C HIS A 925 21.08 13.49 -72.29
N PHE A 926 21.22 12.19 -72.04
CA PHE A 926 20.20 11.21 -72.43
C PHE A 926 19.09 11.09 -71.36
N ARG A 927 17.92 11.69 -71.62
CA ARG A 927 16.68 11.37 -70.88
C ARG A 927 16.13 10.02 -71.36
N LYS A 928 15.83 9.11 -70.44
CA LYS A 928 15.04 7.91 -70.74
C LYS A 928 13.60 8.31 -71.07
N PRO A 929 12.93 7.69 -72.06
CA PRO A 929 11.52 7.94 -72.32
C PRO A 929 10.67 7.43 -71.15
N THR A 930 9.73 8.25 -70.68
CA THR A 930 8.72 7.84 -69.71
C THR A 930 7.58 7.14 -70.43
N ASN A 931 7.40 5.84 -70.19
CA ASN A 931 6.21 5.12 -70.65
C ASN A 931 4.97 5.77 -70.02
N LYS A 932 3.93 6.02 -70.83
CA LYS A 932 2.62 6.40 -70.30
C LYS A 932 2.02 5.19 -69.55
N PRO A 933 1.34 5.38 -68.41
CA PRO A 933 0.51 4.32 -67.86
C PRO A 933 -0.60 3.97 -68.86
N LEU A 934 -0.96 2.69 -68.92
CA LEU A 934 -2.16 2.23 -69.61
C LEU A 934 -3.38 2.53 -68.74
N GLU A 935 -4.44 3.04 -69.35
CA GLU A 935 -5.75 3.20 -68.71
C GLU A 935 -6.48 1.86 -68.70
N LEU A 936 -7.07 1.51 -67.55
CA LEU A 936 -8.00 0.40 -67.29
C LEU A 936 -9.01 0.87 -66.25
#